data_AF-M7TZY3-F1
#
_entry.id   AF-M7TZY3-F1
#
_cell.length_a   1.000
_cell.length_b   1.000
_cell.length_c   1.000
_cell.angle_alpha   90.00
_cell.angle_beta   90.00
_cell.angle_gamma   90.00
#
_symmetry.space_group_name_H-M   'P 1'
#
loop_
_entity.id
_entity.type
_entity.pdbx_description
1 polymer ?
#
loop_
_entity_poly.entity_id
_entity_poly.type
_entity_poly.pdbx_seq_one_letter_code
_entity_poly.pdbx_strand_id
1 'polypeptide(L)'
;MSISKIYDFIIVGGDTSGLVVATRLSENPDIQVLVLEAGGNHLENLQINIPALGSLCLSELGNRTLDLPGRCLPGGSSVINAQAFIAASKIGLDAWKEFGNEGWDCDSMKPHYKKFEKIILNKESGEAVAKGVKVTIKGVEHIFQAGKEVIVAARALNSPKILELSGIGEAELLRSLGVDIYVENSSTLDSLKLQEPEAIAAAMSAYQTEKAGPFASEAISSLAYMPVPDFQTPKGKDALAILIIHICPTEPPNDVARPAYSSLLGQNPTMSLPRVSLSSFLSSAKTALNGALKSGGKVNFVVGNESADLDSLCSAILLAYLRTYSPLNHSKSLYIPLSNLPRADLGLRPELHPILKKARVKVGELISLDDLREHDTKSSQLTKLKPDDTRWILVDHNALQGELGRTYGGRVRGCIDHHDEEGKVPGKEICVREGEMRIVEKSGSCASLVIAWARDGWAEMRRGDGVDGDVSKWDGELAYLALGPILIDTNNLQSADKTCESDRAAVQFLEDLITKGPNTSQPPWNRDEYFSTITAAKEDIGDMELRDILRKDYKEWHEGGMNLGISAVVQNFDFLLAKAGSRDKLVEVLGEWAKERSLDICAVMTTSNKDGVFRRELLVWGLGNRGAECLRKFKGEGERRFGLKIWGQGILNLDDEREIRHCWWQERIEHSRKQVAPLLRQSML
;
A
#
# COMPACT_ATOMS: atom_id res chain seq x y z
N MET A 1 -66.83 40.05 -1.19
CA MET A 1 -67.09 38.61 -0.92
C MET A 1 -66.07 37.81 -1.71
N SER A 2 -65.29 36.95 -1.07
CA SER A 2 -64.58 35.88 -1.78
C SER A 2 -64.48 34.68 -0.84
N ILE A 3 -64.98 33.56 -1.34
CA ILE A 3 -65.20 32.29 -0.64
C ILE A 3 -63.83 31.71 -0.27
N SER A 4 -63.57 31.46 1.03
CA SER A 4 -62.37 30.72 1.43
C SER A 4 -62.53 29.27 0.98
N LYS A 5 -61.79 28.85 -0.06
CA LYS A 5 -61.62 27.43 -0.34
C LYS A 5 -60.98 26.76 0.88
N ILE A 6 -61.60 25.70 1.37
CA ILE A 6 -61.08 24.85 2.44
C ILE A 6 -60.35 23.69 1.77
N TYR A 7 -59.12 23.43 2.20
CA TYR A 7 -58.29 22.31 1.76
C TYR A 7 -58.04 21.38 2.95
N ASP A 8 -57.93 20.07 2.70
CA ASP A 8 -57.68 19.07 3.74
C ASP A 8 -56.25 19.18 4.30
N PHE A 9 -55.29 19.51 3.44
CA PHE A 9 -53.90 19.74 3.84
C PHE A 9 -53.35 21.01 3.18
N ILE A 10 -52.64 21.82 3.96
CA ILE A 10 -51.87 22.96 3.46
C ILE A 10 -50.40 22.69 3.75
N ILE A 11 -49.59 22.60 2.69
CA ILE A 11 -48.15 22.38 2.74
C ILE A 11 -47.48 23.72 2.44
N VAL A 12 -46.61 24.17 3.33
CA VAL A 12 -45.85 25.42 3.17
C VAL A 12 -44.40 25.05 2.85
N GLY A 13 -43.96 25.35 1.63
CA GLY A 13 -42.73 24.85 1.01
C GLY A 13 -43.02 23.81 -0.07
N GLY A 14 -42.68 24.13 -1.32
CA GLY A 14 -42.80 23.33 -2.54
C GLY A 14 -41.45 22.81 -3.03
N ASP A 15 -40.54 22.49 -2.12
CA ASP A 15 -39.29 21.80 -2.44
C ASP A 15 -39.50 20.29 -2.72
N THR A 16 -38.42 19.56 -2.99
CA THR A 16 -38.48 18.11 -3.26
C THR A 16 -39.16 17.32 -2.14
N SER A 17 -39.08 17.74 -0.89
CA SER A 17 -39.82 17.11 0.21
C SER A 17 -41.29 17.49 0.20
N GLY A 18 -41.60 18.79 0.10
CA GLY A 18 -42.97 19.30 0.10
C GLY A 18 -43.82 18.77 -1.06
N LEU A 19 -43.26 18.71 -2.27
CA LEU A 19 -43.96 18.19 -3.46
C LEU A 19 -44.13 16.67 -3.44
N VAL A 20 -43.18 15.91 -2.87
CA VAL A 20 -43.35 14.46 -2.70
C VAL A 20 -44.48 14.16 -1.73
N VAL A 21 -44.56 14.89 -0.62
CA VAL A 21 -45.66 14.77 0.34
C VAL A 21 -46.99 15.19 -0.29
N ALA A 22 -47.02 16.32 -1.01
CA ALA A 22 -48.21 16.78 -1.72
C ALA A 22 -48.71 15.74 -2.72
N THR A 23 -47.79 15.16 -3.50
CA THR A 23 -48.10 14.13 -4.50
C THR A 23 -48.72 12.91 -3.84
N ARG A 24 -48.11 12.38 -2.77
CA ARG A 24 -48.64 11.19 -2.07
C ARG A 24 -49.98 11.42 -1.38
N LEU A 25 -50.19 12.60 -0.80
CA LEU A 25 -51.49 12.95 -0.21
C LEU A 25 -52.57 13.09 -1.29
N SER A 26 -52.21 13.64 -2.46
CA SER A 26 -53.13 13.79 -3.60
C SER A 26 -53.37 12.51 -4.41
N GLU A 27 -52.64 11.40 -4.15
CA GLU A 27 -52.93 10.09 -4.75
C GLU A 27 -54.31 9.55 -4.33
N ASN A 28 -54.83 10.02 -3.18
CA ASN A 28 -56.22 9.84 -2.82
C ASN A 28 -57.07 10.97 -3.45
N PRO A 29 -57.98 10.66 -4.40
CA PRO A 29 -58.75 11.67 -5.10
C PRO A 29 -59.74 12.44 -4.21
N ASP A 30 -60.04 11.92 -3.01
CA ASP A 30 -60.93 12.57 -2.04
C ASP A 30 -60.21 13.62 -1.17
N ILE A 31 -58.88 13.76 -1.30
CA ILE A 31 -58.06 14.68 -0.49
C ILE A 31 -57.61 15.88 -1.32
N GLN A 32 -57.95 17.09 -0.88
CA GLN A 32 -57.51 18.34 -1.49
C GLN A 32 -56.31 18.93 -0.76
N VAL A 33 -55.19 19.06 -1.49
CA VAL A 33 -53.92 19.57 -0.96
C VAL A 33 -53.60 20.94 -1.59
N LEU A 34 -53.32 21.94 -0.75
CA LEU A 34 -52.80 23.23 -1.17
C LEU A 34 -51.31 23.30 -0.85
N VAL A 35 -50.47 23.62 -1.84
CA VAL A 35 -49.04 23.90 -1.63
C VAL A 35 -48.80 25.40 -1.78
N LEU A 36 -48.19 26.00 -0.76
CA LEU A 36 -47.82 27.42 -0.71
C LEU A 36 -46.30 27.53 -0.69
N GLU A 37 -45.72 28.24 -1.65
CA GLU A 37 -44.27 28.38 -1.78
C GLU A 37 -43.91 29.84 -2.09
N ALA A 38 -42.79 30.28 -1.54
CA ALA A 38 -42.29 31.64 -1.69
C ALA A 38 -41.40 31.75 -2.94
N GLY A 39 -41.86 32.49 -3.94
CA GLY A 39 -41.10 32.81 -5.15
C GLY A 39 -41.94 32.80 -6.42
N GLY A 40 -41.35 33.20 -7.56
CA GLY A 40 -42.02 33.21 -8.87
C GLY A 40 -42.00 31.84 -9.55
N ASN A 41 -42.97 31.59 -10.46
CA ASN A 41 -42.95 30.39 -11.30
C ASN A 41 -41.83 30.50 -12.34
N HIS A 42 -40.92 29.53 -12.36
CA HIS A 42 -39.74 29.51 -13.24
C HIS A 42 -39.68 28.27 -14.13
N LEU A 43 -40.81 27.60 -14.38
CA LEU A 43 -40.90 26.41 -15.25
C LEU A 43 -40.38 26.63 -16.69
N GLU A 44 -40.28 27.88 -17.15
CA GLU A 44 -39.72 28.22 -18.47
C GLU A 44 -38.26 28.73 -18.41
N ASN A 45 -37.65 28.78 -17.22
CA ASN A 45 -36.29 29.28 -17.04
C ASN A 45 -35.26 28.21 -17.43
N LEU A 46 -34.66 28.40 -18.61
CA LEU A 46 -33.62 27.51 -19.16
C LEU A 46 -32.39 27.37 -18.27
N GLN A 47 -32.06 28.36 -17.42
CA GLN A 47 -30.94 28.25 -16.47
C GLN A 47 -31.21 27.27 -15.31
N ILE A 48 -32.49 26.95 -15.05
CA ILE A 48 -32.91 26.01 -14.00
C ILE A 48 -33.23 24.64 -14.59
N ASN A 49 -33.83 24.62 -15.78
CA ASN A 49 -34.26 23.38 -16.45
C ASN A 49 -33.12 22.61 -17.13
N ILE A 50 -32.02 23.28 -17.51
CA ILE A 50 -30.87 22.64 -18.13
C ILE A 50 -29.92 22.16 -17.01
N PRO A 51 -29.59 20.85 -16.95
CA PRO A 51 -28.69 20.32 -15.93
C PRO A 51 -27.36 21.10 -15.86
N ALA A 52 -26.89 21.35 -14.63
CA ALA A 52 -25.66 22.06 -14.27
C ALA A 52 -25.60 23.58 -14.58
N LEU A 53 -26.67 24.21 -15.08
CA LEU A 53 -26.69 25.66 -15.36
C LEU A 53 -27.13 26.53 -14.15
N GLY A 54 -27.74 25.93 -13.13
CA GLY A 54 -28.36 26.64 -11.99
C GLY A 54 -27.39 27.25 -10.97
N SER A 55 -26.08 26.98 -11.07
CA SER A 55 -25.04 27.53 -10.19
C SER A 55 -24.80 29.04 -10.36
N LEU A 56 -25.42 29.67 -11.37
CA LEU A 56 -25.26 31.10 -11.70
C LEU A 56 -26.39 32.00 -11.19
N CYS A 57 -27.49 31.47 -10.64
CA CYS A 57 -28.50 32.34 -10.04
C CYS A 57 -27.93 32.94 -8.75
N LEU A 58 -27.83 34.27 -8.65
CA LEU A 58 -27.53 35.09 -7.46
C LEU A 58 -28.77 35.92 -7.10
N SER A 59 -29.09 36.04 -5.81
CA SER A 59 -30.24 36.82 -5.35
C SER A 59 -29.96 37.38 -3.97
N GLU A 60 -30.14 38.70 -3.88
CA GLU A 60 -29.91 39.52 -2.71
C GLU A 60 -31.00 39.31 -1.66
N LEU A 61 -30.59 39.16 -0.40
CA LEU A 61 -31.45 39.29 0.77
C LEU A 61 -31.01 40.55 1.51
N GLY A 62 -31.85 41.59 1.46
CA GLY A 62 -31.78 42.82 2.25
C GLY A 62 -30.41 43.12 2.91
N ASN A 63 -29.54 43.81 2.19
CA ASN A 63 -28.26 44.36 2.66
C ASN A 63 -27.20 43.40 3.22
N ARG A 64 -27.26 42.09 2.95
CA ARG A 64 -26.15 41.16 3.26
C ARG A 64 -25.89 40.15 2.14
N THR A 65 -24.60 39.87 1.91
CA THR A 65 -24.11 38.80 1.03
C THR A 65 -23.53 37.68 1.89
N LEU A 66 -24.01 36.46 1.72
CA LEU A 66 -23.50 35.26 2.39
C LEU A 66 -23.16 34.22 1.32
N ASP A 67 -21.95 33.67 1.40
CA ASP A 67 -21.45 32.60 0.52
C ASP A 67 -21.90 31.23 1.04
N LEU A 68 -23.21 30.98 0.98
CA LEU A 68 -23.80 29.68 1.30
C LEU A 68 -24.81 29.28 0.21
N PRO A 69 -24.81 28.03 -0.26
CA PRO A 69 -25.80 27.53 -1.19
C PRO A 69 -27.12 27.25 -0.46
N GLY A 70 -27.86 28.31 -0.15
CA GLY A 70 -29.24 28.23 0.34
C GLY A 70 -30.08 29.31 -0.32
N ARG A 71 -31.16 28.94 -1.03
CA ARG A 71 -32.10 29.89 -1.64
C ARG A 71 -33.55 29.53 -1.34
N CYS A 72 -34.32 30.57 -1.01
CA CYS A 72 -35.78 30.62 -1.11
C CYS A 72 -36.19 30.70 -2.60
N LEU A 73 -36.25 29.56 -3.27
CA LEU A 73 -36.85 29.40 -4.60
C LEU A 73 -37.92 28.30 -4.51
N PRO A 74 -38.96 28.29 -5.36
CA PRO A 74 -39.85 27.14 -5.47
C PRO A 74 -39.06 25.91 -5.92
N GLY A 75 -38.83 24.96 -4.99
CA GLY A 75 -37.88 23.86 -5.17
C GLY A 75 -36.72 23.82 -4.15
N GLY A 76 -36.46 24.85 -3.36
CA GLY A 76 -35.36 24.89 -2.39
C GLY A 76 -33.97 24.74 -3.04
N SER A 77 -33.06 23.94 -2.47
CA SER A 77 -31.75 23.65 -3.09
C SER A 77 -31.83 22.66 -4.27
N SER A 78 -32.98 22.02 -4.48
CA SER A 78 -33.17 21.02 -5.55
C SER A 78 -33.34 21.61 -6.95
N VAL A 79 -33.53 22.93 -7.07
CA VAL A 79 -33.42 23.66 -8.36
C VAL A 79 -31.97 23.72 -8.88
N ILE A 80 -30.98 23.31 -8.07
CA ILE A 80 -29.63 23.00 -8.56
C ILE A 80 -29.68 21.61 -9.21
N ASN A 81 -30.07 21.59 -10.48
CA ASN A 81 -30.23 20.38 -11.28
C ASN A 81 -28.84 19.75 -11.59
N ALA A 82 -28.28 18.99 -10.65
CA ALA A 82 -26.98 18.32 -10.79
C ALA A 82 -27.07 16.82 -11.13
N GLN A 83 -28.29 16.28 -11.27
CA GLN A 83 -28.56 14.86 -11.56
C GLN A 83 -27.84 13.85 -10.63
N ALA A 84 -27.63 14.19 -9.36
CA ALA A 84 -26.99 13.33 -8.38
C ALA A 84 -28.02 12.66 -7.45
N PHE A 85 -27.85 11.36 -7.19
CA PHE A 85 -28.55 10.64 -6.13
C PHE A 85 -27.53 10.02 -5.18
N ILE A 86 -27.58 10.40 -3.91
CA ILE A 86 -26.66 9.92 -2.87
C ILE A 86 -27.52 9.30 -1.76
N ALA A 87 -27.32 8.01 -1.50
CA ALA A 87 -28.04 7.33 -0.42
C ALA A 87 -27.51 7.78 0.95
N ALA A 88 -28.40 7.93 1.92
CA ALA A 88 -28.01 8.29 3.28
C ALA A 88 -27.33 7.10 3.99
N SER A 89 -26.38 7.40 4.89
CA SER A 89 -25.70 6.38 5.69
C SER A 89 -26.65 5.77 6.74
N LYS A 90 -26.46 4.48 7.06
CA LYS A 90 -27.24 3.78 8.09
C LYS A 90 -27.25 4.54 9.42
N ILE A 91 -26.08 5.00 9.87
CA ILE A 91 -25.91 5.77 11.11
C ILE A 91 -26.70 7.07 11.06
N GLY A 92 -26.72 7.77 9.91
CA GLY A 92 -27.52 8.98 9.75
C GLY A 92 -29.03 8.73 9.82
N LEU A 93 -29.50 7.63 9.23
CA LEU A 93 -30.92 7.24 9.26
C LEU A 93 -31.36 6.74 10.64
N ASP A 94 -30.53 5.93 11.29
CA ASP A 94 -30.83 5.43 12.63
C ASP A 94 -30.84 6.55 13.68
N ALA A 95 -29.94 7.54 13.53
CA ALA A 95 -29.95 8.74 14.36
C ALA A 95 -31.29 9.47 14.28
N TRP A 96 -31.98 9.47 13.13
CA TRP A 96 -33.31 10.11 13.02
C TRP A 96 -34.35 9.44 13.90
N LYS A 97 -34.28 8.11 14.06
CA LYS A 97 -35.12 7.39 15.02
C LYS A 97 -34.73 7.70 16.46
N GLU A 98 -33.44 7.80 16.77
CA GLU A 98 -32.96 8.20 18.10
C GLU A 98 -33.41 9.62 18.48
N PHE A 99 -33.59 10.50 17.49
CA PHE A 99 -34.19 11.82 17.67
C PHE A 99 -35.73 11.82 17.74
N GLY A 100 -36.37 10.65 17.81
CA GLY A 100 -37.81 10.49 18.02
C GLY A 100 -38.65 10.29 16.76
N ASN A 101 -38.03 10.12 15.58
CA ASN A 101 -38.77 9.85 14.33
C ASN A 101 -38.92 8.34 14.11
N GLU A 102 -39.88 7.72 14.80
CA GLU A 102 -40.14 6.28 14.65
C GLU A 102 -40.49 5.90 13.20
N GLY A 103 -39.91 4.80 12.71
CA GLY A 103 -40.10 4.33 11.34
C GLY A 103 -39.21 5.00 10.28
N TRP A 104 -38.27 5.88 10.69
CA TRP A 104 -37.28 6.51 9.80
C TRP A 104 -35.85 5.97 9.98
N ASP A 105 -35.72 4.85 10.69
CA ASP A 105 -34.46 4.11 10.78
C ASP A 105 -34.09 3.43 9.45
N CYS A 106 -32.84 3.00 9.35
CA CYS A 106 -32.32 2.37 8.15
C CYS A 106 -33.15 1.16 7.73
N ASP A 107 -33.64 0.35 8.68
CA ASP A 107 -34.38 -0.88 8.37
C ASP A 107 -35.77 -0.57 7.80
N SER A 108 -36.41 0.47 8.29
CA SER A 108 -37.70 0.98 7.82
C SER A 108 -37.58 1.67 6.44
N MET A 109 -36.46 2.32 6.16
CA MET A 109 -36.20 3.01 4.88
C MET A 109 -35.66 2.08 3.77
N LYS A 110 -35.07 0.94 4.14
CA LYS A 110 -34.46 -0.06 3.25
C LYS A 110 -35.35 -0.57 2.11
N PRO A 111 -36.67 -0.83 2.27
CA PRO A 111 -37.52 -1.28 1.18
C PRO A 111 -37.66 -0.26 0.04
N HIS A 112 -37.51 1.03 0.35
CA HIS A 112 -37.62 2.12 -0.62
C HIS A 112 -36.34 2.28 -1.46
N TYR A 113 -35.18 2.09 -0.84
CA TYR A 113 -33.90 1.97 -1.54
C TYR A 113 -33.77 0.67 -2.35
N LYS A 114 -34.59 -0.35 -2.08
CA LYS A 114 -34.56 -1.64 -2.78
C LYS A 114 -35.37 -1.71 -4.09
N LYS A 115 -35.99 -0.62 -4.52
CA LYS A 115 -36.76 -0.56 -5.78
C LYS A 115 -35.92 -0.57 -7.08
N PHE A 116 -34.62 -0.87 -7.03
CA PHE A 116 -33.75 -0.92 -8.22
C PHE A 116 -33.78 -2.29 -8.93
N GLU A 117 -33.72 -2.27 -10.26
CA GLU A 117 -34.11 -3.33 -11.21
C GLU A 117 -33.16 -4.54 -11.27
N LYS A 118 -33.66 -5.70 -11.77
CA LYS A 118 -32.95 -7.00 -11.78
C LYS A 118 -32.97 -7.69 -13.16
N ILE A 119 -31.97 -8.53 -13.43
CA ILE A 119 -31.94 -9.49 -14.54
C ILE A 119 -32.56 -10.80 -14.07
N ILE A 120 -33.30 -11.46 -14.95
CA ILE A 120 -33.89 -12.78 -14.72
C ILE A 120 -32.96 -13.83 -15.33
N LEU A 121 -32.47 -14.76 -14.50
CA LEU A 121 -31.55 -15.82 -14.86
C LEU A 121 -32.20 -17.20 -14.66
N ASN A 122 -31.87 -18.15 -15.52
CA ASN A 122 -32.17 -19.57 -15.34
C ASN A 122 -30.87 -20.39 -15.43
N LYS A 123 -30.83 -21.57 -14.80
CA LYS A 123 -29.75 -22.56 -15.01
C LYS A 123 -30.20 -23.60 -16.04
N GLU A 124 -29.58 -23.60 -17.21
CA GLU A 124 -29.77 -24.64 -18.24
C GLU A 124 -28.46 -25.41 -18.35
N SER A 125 -28.50 -26.75 -18.17
CA SER A 125 -27.33 -27.63 -18.30
C SER A 125 -26.10 -27.25 -17.46
N GLY A 126 -26.28 -26.56 -16.34
CA GLY A 126 -25.20 -26.12 -15.45
C GLY A 126 -24.69 -24.69 -15.71
N GLU A 127 -25.11 -24.03 -16.78
CA GLU A 127 -24.75 -22.65 -17.10
C GLU A 127 -25.91 -21.68 -16.82
N ALA A 128 -25.58 -20.49 -16.30
CA ALA A 128 -26.57 -19.44 -16.03
C ALA A 128 -26.85 -18.63 -17.30
N VAL A 129 -28.12 -18.60 -17.73
CA VAL A 129 -28.58 -17.92 -18.95
C VAL A 129 -29.55 -16.81 -18.58
N ALA A 130 -29.30 -15.58 -19.05
CA ALA A 130 -30.22 -14.46 -18.90
C ALA A 130 -31.41 -14.56 -19.86
N LYS A 131 -32.64 -14.45 -19.33
CA LYS A 131 -33.89 -14.62 -20.10
C LYS A 131 -34.76 -13.36 -20.12
N GLY A 132 -34.43 -12.34 -19.36
CA GLY A 132 -35.20 -11.10 -19.32
C GLY A 132 -34.79 -10.15 -18.20
N VAL A 133 -35.56 -9.08 -18.02
CA VAL A 133 -35.38 -8.10 -16.94
C VAL A 133 -36.68 -7.93 -16.17
N LYS A 134 -36.56 -7.80 -14.84
CA LYS A 134 -37.66 -7.43 -13.96
C LYS A 134 -37.46 -5.99 -13.52
N VAL A 135 -38.46 -5.17 -13.78
CA VAL A 135 -38.47 -3.74 -13.46
C VAL A 135 -39.76 -3.38 -12.72
N THR A 136 -39.71 -2.35 -11.89
CA THR A 136 -40.89 -1.88 -11.16
C THR A 136 -41.32 -0.53 -11.72
N ILE A 137 -42.42 -0.52 -12.46
CA ILE A 137 -42.97 0.70 -13.08
C ILE A 137 -44.22 1.08 -12.29
N LYS A 138 -44.24 2.28 -11.72
CA LYS A 138 -45.37 2.80 -10.91
C LYS A 138 -45.78 1.87 -9.75
N GLY A 139 -44.82 1.18 -9.14
CA GLY A 139 -45.06 0.28 -8.01
C GLY A 139 -45.58 -1.11 -8.40
N VAL A 140 -45.77 -1.38 -9.70
CA VAL A 140 -46.17 -2.68 -10.24
C VAL A 140 -44.94 -3.35 -10.86
N GLU A 141 -44.73 -4.63 -10.57
CA GLU A 141 -43.64 -5.40 -11.18
C GLU A 141 -43.99 -5.79 -12.62
N HIS A 142 -43.08 -5.52 -13.54
CA HIS A 142 -43.15 -5.92 -14.93
C HIS A 142 -41.96 -6.80 -15.28
N ILE A 143 -42.21 -7.87 -16.04
CA ILE A 143 -41.18 -8.78 -16.54
C ILE A 143 -41.15 -8.67 -18.07
N PHE A 144 -39.97 -8.35 -18.60
CA PHE A 144 -39.71 -8.30 -20.04
C PHE A 144 -38.78 -9.46 -20.42
N GLN A 145 -39.25 -10.38 -21.25
CA GLN A 145 -38.45 -11.51 -21.72
C GLN A 145 -37.61 -11.13 -22.95
N ALA A 146 -36.38 -11.63 -23.02
CA ALA A 146 -35.48 -11.48 -24.15
C ALA A 146 -35.45 -12.76 -24.99
N GLY A 147 -35.68 -12.65 -26.30
CA GLY A 147 -35.65 -13.79 -27.22
C GLY A 147 -34.24 -14.26 -27.62
N LYS A 148 -33.19 -13.52 -27.24
CA LYS A 148 -31.78 -13.85 -27.50
C LYS A 148 -30.91 -13.52 -26.29
N GLU A 149 -30.48 -12.27 -26.13
CA GLU A 149 -29.56 -11.85 -25.07
C GLU A 149 -30.10 -10.68 -24.26
N VAL A 150 -29.66 -10.57 -23.00
CA VAL A 150 -29.87 -9.41 -22.14
C VAL A 150 -28.53 -8.68 -22.00
N ILE A 151 -28.44 -7.45 -22.51
CA ILE A 151 -27.23 -6.63 -22.47
C ILE A 151 -27.36 -5.59 -21.35
N VAL A 152 -26.42 -5.58 -20.41
CA VAL A 152 -26.44 -4.68 -19.24
C VAL A 152 -25.47 -3.51 -19.46
N ALA A 153 -26.01 -2.36 -19.85
CA ALA A 153 -25.24 -1.14 -20.17
C ALA A 153 -25.56 0.04 -19.25
N ALA A 154 -25.77 -0.22 -17.95
CA ALA A 154 -26.19 0.77 -16.96
C ALA A 154 -25.05 1.64 -16.38
N ARG A 155 -23.95 1.81 -17.13
CA ARG A 155 -22.73 2.54 -16.73
C ARG A 155 -21.98 1.87 -15.56
N ALA A 156 -20.78 2.40 -15.28
CA ALA A 156 -19.81 1.81 -14.34
C ALA A 156 -20.31 1.63 -12.90
N LEU A 157 -21.37 2.36 -12.50
CA LEU A 157 -21.94 2.31 -11.14
C LEU A 157 -23.16 1.38 -11.03
N ASN A 158 -24.08 1.40 -12.00
CA ASN A 158 -25.31 0.61 -11.88
C ASN A 158 -25.20 -0.78 -12.52
N SER A 159 -24.32 -1.00 -13.51
CA SER A 159 -24.15 -2.34 -14.09
C SER A 159 -23.73 -3.39 -13.03
N PRO A 160 -22.72 -3.15 -12.18
CA PRO A 160 -22.36 -4.11 -11.12
C PRO A 160 -23.47 -4.37 -10.11
N LYS A 161 -24.15 -3.30 -9.65
CA LYS A 161 -25.26 -3.39 -8.71
C LYS A 161 -26.40 -4.25 -9.26
N ILE A 162 -26.74 -4.10 -10.54
CA ILE A 162 -27.77 -4.91 -11.21
C ILE A 162 -27.33 -6.38 -11.30
N LEU A 163 -26.05 -6.65 -11.59
CA LEU A 163 -25.51 -8.00 -11.67
C LEU A 163 -25.52 -8.72 -10.31
N GLU A 164 -25.09 -8.05 -9.24
CA GLU A 164 -25.09 -8.60 -7.88
C GLU A 164 -26.50 -8.85 -7.36
N LEU A 165 -27.43 -7.92 -7.58
CA LEU A 165 -28.85 -8.11 -7.25
C LEU A 165 -29.51 -9.26 -8.03
N SER A 166 -28.88 -9.69 -9.12
CA SER A 166 -29.29 -10.79 -9.99
C SER A 166 -28.55 -12.10 -9.69
N GLY A 167 -27.67 -12.14 -8.67
CA GLY A 167 -26.97 -13.35 -8.25
C GLY A 167 -25.66 -13.64 -8.99
N ILE A 168 -25.06 -12.63 -9.62
CA ILE A 168 -23.75 -12.70 -10.30
C ILE A 168 -22.77 -11.83 -9.51
N GLY A 169 -21.81 -12.42 -8.80
CA GLY A 169 -20.89 -11.69 -7.92
C GLY A 169 -20.19 -12.58 -6.88
N GLU A 170 -19.57 -11.97 -5.87
CA GLU A 170 -18.78 -12.66 -4.83
C GLU A 170 -19.67 -13.51 -3.91
N ALA A 171 -19.32 -14.80 -3.71
CA ALA A 171 -20.22 -15.77 -3.08
C ALA A 171 -20.49 -15.50 -1.60
N GLU A 172 -19.51 -15.00 -0.84
CA GLU A 172 -19.69 -14.71 0.59
C GLU A 172 -20.63 -13.51 0.80
N LEU A 173 -20.41 -12.43 0.04
CA LEU A 173 -21.26 -11.25 0.03
C LEU A 173 -22.70 -11.58 -0.39
N LEU A 174 -22.91 -12.30 -1.49
CA LEU A 174 -24.26 -12.61 -1.99
C LEU A 174 -25.06 -13.50 -1.01
N ARG A 175 -24.39 -14.48 -0.36
CA ARG A 175 -25.00 -15.28 0.71
C ARG A 175 -25.43 -14.43 1.88
N SER A 176 -24.59 -13.48 2.30
CA SER A 176 -24.91 -12.57 3.42
C SER A 176 -26.14 -11.70 3.16
N LEU A 177 -26.42 -11.42 1.88
CA LEU A 177 -27.54 -10.59 1.43
C LEU A 177 -28.81 -11.38 1.08
N GLY A 178 -28.77 -12.71 1.19
CA GLY A 178 -29.89 -13.60 0.85
C GLY A 178 -30.21 -13.62 -0.65
N VAL A 179 -29.19 -13.43 -1.50
CA VAL A 179 -29.33 -13.49 -2.96
C VAL A 179 -28.85 -14.86 -3.45
N ASP A 180 -29.69 -15.56 -4.21
CA ASP A 180 -29.33 -16.84 -4.82
C ASP A 180 -28.16 -16.67 -5.80
N ILE A 181 -27.15 -17.52 -5.68
CA ILE A 181 -25.92 -17.42 -6.50
C ILE A 181 -26.10 -18.23 -7.79
N TYR A 182 -26.02 -17.51 -8.92
CA TYR A 182 -26.07 -18.07 -10.26
C TYR A 182 -24.68 -18.18 -10.88
N VAL A 183 -23.82 -17.18 -10.68
CA VAL A 183 -22.42 -17.17 -11.14
C VAL A 183 -21.54 -16.55 -10.07
N GLU A 184 -20.53 -17.29 -9.60
CA GLU A 184 -19.51 -16.77 -8.69
C GLU A 184 -18.47 -15.99 -9.50
N ASN A 185 -18.31 -14.71 -9.18
CA ASN A 185 -17.35 -13.84 -9.84
C ASN A 185 -16.83 -12.78 -8.86
N SER A 186 -15.57 -12.92 -8.43
CA SER A 186 -14.89 -11.96 -7.55
C SER A 186 -14.51 -10.65 -8.24
N SER A 187 -14.72 -10.56 -9.56
CA SER A 187 -14.36 -9.40 -10.38
C SER A 187 -15.47 -8.35 -10.47
N THR A 188 -16.59 -8.51 -9.75
CA THR A 188 -17.77 -7.67 -9.99
C THR A 188 -17.64 -6.22 -9.55
N LEU A 189 -16.65 -5.80 -8.75
CA LEU A 189 -16.36 -4.38 -8.50
C LEU A 189 -14.87 -4.10 -8.16
N ASP A 190 -14.44 -2.89 -8.52
CA ASP A 190 -13.16 -2.27 -8.14
C ASP A 190 -13.36 -1.56 -6.78
N SER A 191 -12.43 -1.73 -5.83
CA SER A 191 -12.47 -1.13 -4.49
C SER A 191 -12.73 0.39 -4.49
N LEU A 192 -12.29 1.11 -5.54
CA LEU A 192 -12.58 2.54 -5.67
C LEU A 192 -14.08 2.82 -5.89
N LYS A 193 -14.79 1.92 -6.56
CA LYS A 193 -16.22 2.05 -6.86
C LYS A 193 -17.11 1.63 -5.68
N LEU A 194 -16.59 0.81 -4.77
CA LEU A 194 -17.22 0.48 -3.48
C LEU A 194 -17.13 1.63 -2.46
N GLN A 195 -16.50 2.74 -2.83
CA GLN A 195 -16.19 3.87 -1.94
C GLN A 195 -15.42 3.43 -0.68
N GLU A 196 -14.60 2.39 -0.82
CA GLU A 196 -13.71 1.99 0.24
C GLU A 196 -12.78 3.17 0.57
N PRO A 197 -12.70 3.60 1.84
CA PRO A 197 -11.94 4.77 2.24
C PRO A 197 -10.48 4.75 1.75
N GLU A 198 -9.88 3.55 1.72
CA GLU A 198 -8.50 3.31 1.30
C GLU A 198 -8.31 3.49 -0.22
N ALA A 199 -9.28 3.05 -1.02
CA ALA A 199 -9.22 3.19 -2.47
C ALA A 199 -9.45 4.64 -2.90
N ILE A 200 -10.37 5.36 -2.23
CA ILE A 200 -10.58 6.80 -2.42
C ILE A 200 -9.30 7.58 -2.08
N ALA A 201 -8.68 7.27 -0.94
CA ALA A 201 -7.44 7.93 -0.52
C ALA A 201 -6.29 7.71 -1.52
N ALA A 202 -6.14 6.49 -2.05
CA ALA A 202 -5.13 6.18 -3.07
C ALA A 202 -5.40 6.91 -4.40
N ALA A 203 -6.66 6.99 -4.84
CA ALA A 203 -7.03 7.73 -6.05
C ALA A 203 -6.85 9.25 -5.90
N MET A 204 -7.17 9.80 -4.72
CA MET A 204 -6.92 11.22 -4.38
C MET A 204 -5.42 11.53 -4.40
N SER A 205 -4.61 10.65 -3.79
CA SER A 205 -3.16 10.78 -3.75
C SER A 205 -2.57 10.82 -5.16
N ALA A 206 -2.89 9.83 -6.01
CA ALA A 206 -2.39 9.75 -7.38
C ALA A 206 -2.74 10.98 -8.24
N TYR A 207 -3.93 11.57 -8.05
CA TYR A 207 -4.34 12.78 -8.76
C TYR A 207 -3.66 14.04 -8.23
N GLN A 208 -3.44 14.13 -6.92
CA GLN A 208 -2.80 15.29 -6.30
C GLN A 208 -1.31 15.36 -6.62
N THR A 209 -0.62 14.22 -6.63
CA THR A 209 0.84 14.14 -6.83
C THR A 209 1.23 14.16 -8.30
N GLU A 210 0.57 13.36 -9.13
CA GLU A 210 1.03 13.07 -10.50
C GLU A 210 0.04 13.54 -11.57
N LYS A 211 -1.12 14.07 -11.17
CA LYS A 211 -2.26 14.34 -12.08
C LYS A 211 -2.62 13.08 -12.87
N ALA A 212 -2.51 11.92 -12.23
CA ALA A 212 -2.72 10.60 -12.81
C ALA A 212 -3.74 9.79 -11.97
N GLY A 213 -4.01 8.56 -12.39
CA GLY A 213 -4.92 7.66 -11.69
C GLY A 213 -6.41 7.86 -12.03
N PRO A 214 -7.31 7.19 -11.31
CA PRO A 214 -8.74 7.14 -11.67
C PRO A 214 -9.46 8.50 -11.67
N PHE A 215 -8.96 9.48 -10.93
CA PHE A 215 -9.45 10.87 -10.99
C PHE A 215 -8.81 11.73 -12.10
N ALA A 216 -7.79 11.22 -12.80
CA ALA A 216 -7.17 11.87 -13.96
C ALA A 216 -7.68 11.35 -15.30
N SER A 217 -8.19 10.11 -15.35
CA SER A 217 -8.94 9.59 -16.49
C SER A 217 -10.36 10.15 -16.43
N GLU A 218 -10.85 10.77 -17.50
CA GLU A 218 -12.14 11.45 -17.55
C GLU A 218 -13.28 10.74 -16.82
N ALA A 219 -13.79 11.40 -15.78
CA ALA A 219 -15.22 11.42 -15.48
C ALA A 219 -15.72 12.79 -14.98
N ILE A 220 -14.84 13.80 -14.85
CA ILE A 220 -15.24 15.17 -14.50
C ILE A 220 -14.39 16.15 -15.34
N SER A 221 -14.98 16.66 -16.41
CA SER A 221 -14.47 17.82 -17.14
C SER A 221 -14.57 19.06 -16.25
N SER A 222 -13.45 19.68 -15.87
CA SER A 222 -13.47 21.07 -15.41
C SER A 222 -13.74 21.98 -16.62
N LEU A 223 -14.87 22.70 -16.60
CA LEU A 223 -15.16 23.79 -17.54
C LEU A 223 -14.77 25.12 -16.91
N ALA A 224 -14.11 25.98 -17.68
CA ALA A 224 -13.95 27.39 -17.36
C ALA A 224 -14.40 28.22 -18.56
N TYR A 225 -15.24 29.24 -18.35
CA TYR A 225 -15.59 30.23 -19.35
C TYR A 225 -15.06 31.59 -18.89
N MET A 226 -14.18 32.21 -19.68
CA MET A 226 -13.85 33.62 -19.52
C MET A 226 -14.76 34.47 -20.40
N PRO A 227 -15.30 35.60 -19.89
CA PRO A 227 -16.02 36.55 -20.72
C PRO A 227 -15.02 37.26 -21.63
N VAL A 228 -15.19 37.13 -22.94
CA VAL A 228 -14.45 37.93 -23.90
C VAL A 228 -15.29 39.19 -24.19
N PRO A 229 -14.77 40.41 -24.02
CA PRO A 229 -15.50 41.62 -24.38
C PRO A 229 -15.75 41.67 -25.89
N ASP A 230 -16.91 42.20 -26.28
CA ASP A 230 -17.48 42.14 -27.63
C ASP A 230 -16.54 42.64 -28.75
N PHE A 231 -15.71 41.73 -29.27
CA PHE A 231 -14.61 41.96 -30.23
C PHE A 231 -15.08 42.30 -31.64
N GLN A 232 -16.39 42.36 -31.86
CA GLN A 232 -16.98 42.79 -33.13
C GLN A 232 -17.13 44.30 -33.22
N THR A 233 -17.05 45.02 -32.09
CA THR A 233 -17.13 46.49 -32.07
C THR A 233 -15.74 47.13 -32.07
N PRO A 234 -15.55 48.31 -32.67
CA PRO A 234 -14.27 49.05 -32.62
C PRO A 234 -13.79 49.28 -31.17
N LYS A 235 -14.72 49.60 -30.26
CA LYS A 235 -14.44 49.74 -28.82
C LYS A 235 -13.99 48.43 -28.15
N GLY A 236 -14.56 47.29 -28.56
CA GLY A 236 -14.17 45.98 -28.04
C GLY A 236 -12.82 45.51 -28.59
N LYS A 237 -12.46 45.89 -29.81
CA LYS A 237 -11.12 45.66 -30.37
C LYS A 237 -10.05 46.50 -29.68
N ASP A 238 -10.35 47.76 -29.35
CA ASP A 238 -9.46 48.62 -28.57
C ASP A 238 -9.30 48.11 -27.12
N ALA A 239 -10.39 47.66 -26.49
CA ALA A 239 -10.34 47.04 -25.17
C ALA A 239 -9.55 45.72 -25.15
N LEU A 240 -9.67 44.89 -26.20
CA LEU A 240 -8.89 43.67 -26.37
C LEU A 240 -7.41 43.96 -26.61
N ALA A 241 -7.08 45.00 -27.40
CA ALA A 241 -5.71 45.43 -27.61
C ALA A 241 -5.07 45.93 -26.30
N ILE A 242 -5.81 46.69 -25.48
CA ILE A 242 -5.39 47.13 -24.15
C ILE A 242 -5.19 45.94 -23.20
N LEU A 243 -6.08 44.95 -23.24
CA LEU A 243 -6.00 43.73 -22.42
C LEU A 243 -4.79 42.86 -22.81
N ILE A 244 -4.50 42.71 -24.11
CA ILE A 244 -3.34 41.98 -24.62
C ILE A 244 -2.03 42.67 -24.23
N ILE A 245 -1.99 44.01 -24.25
CA ILE A 245 -0.85 44.81 -23.75
C ILE A 245 -0.69 44.69 -22.22
N HIS A 246 -1.78 44.46 -21.47
CA HIS A 246 -1.75 44.27 -20.02
C HIS A 246 -1.34 42.85 -19.57
N ILE A 247 -1.61 41.84 -20.40
CA ILE A 247 -1.40 40.42 -20.05
C ILE A 247 -0.04 39.91 -20.58
N CYS A 248 0.47 40.49 -21.67
CA CYS A 248 1.86 40.27 -22.10
C CYS A 248 2.74 41.45 -21.67
N PRO A 249 3.65 41.31 -20.70
CA PRO A 249 4.67 42.31 -20.48
C PRO A 249 5.56 42.33 -21.73
N THR A 250 5.46 43.41 -22.51
CA THR A 250 6.57 43.85 -23.35
C THR A 250 7.47 44.67 -22.42
N GLU A 251 8.60 44.09 -22.03
CA GLU A 251 9.64 44.62 -21.13
C GLU A 251 9.44 44.39 -19.60
N PRO A 252 10.56 44.18 -18.85
CA PRO A 252 10.54 43.59 -17.51
C PRO A 252 10.11 44.62 -16.46
N PRO A 253 9.25 44.30 -15.48
CA PRO A 253 8.76 45.33 -14.56
C PRO A 253 9.80 45.72 -13.50
N ASN A 254 10.14 47.01 -13.53
CA ASN A 254 10.83 47.77 -12.51
C ASN A 254 10.11 47.71 -11.14
N ASP A 255 10.80 47.14 -10.16
CA ASP A 255 11.05 47.54 -8.76
C ASP A 255 10.08 48.37 -7.88
N VAL A 256 8.80 48.61 -8.20
CA VAL A 256 7.95 49.45 -7.32
C VAL A 256 6.56 48.85 -7.05
N ALA A 257 6.53 47.73 -6.34
CA ALA A 257 5.35 47.28 -5.57
C ALA A 257 5.72 46.28 -4.45
N ARG A 258 6.80 46.54 -3.70
CA ARG A 258 7.23 45.78 -2.51
C ARG A 258 6.97 46.64 -1.25
N PRO A 259 5.74 46.67 -0.69
CA PRO A 259 5.70 46.47 0.76
C PRO A 259 4.50 45.69 1.31
N ALA A 260 3.45 45.35 0.53
CA ALA A 260 2.25 44.71 1.09
C ALA A 260 2.18 43.18 0.89
N TYR A 261 2.97 42.61 -0.02
CA TYR A 261 3.03 41.15 -0.27
C TYR A 261 4.28 40.48 0.35
N SER A 262 5.23 41.26 0.86
CA SER A 262 6.46 40.73 1.47
C SER A 262 6.29 40.27 2.93
N SER A 263 5.22 40.67 3.61
CA SER A 263 4.90 40.23 4.97
C SER A 263 4.10 38.92 5.02
N LEU A 264 3.53 38.49 3.88
CA LEU A 264 2.88 37.19 3.72
C LEU A 264 3.74 36.17 2.95
N LEU A 265 4.85 36.61 2.33
CA LEU A 265 5.85 35.75 1.69
C LEU A 265 7.15 35.63 2.51
N GLY A 266 7.17 36.15 3.73
CA GLY A 266 8.15 35.77 4.74
C GLY A 266 7.59 34.63 5.57
N GLN A 267 8.01 33.39 5.26
CA GLN A 267 7.55 32.09 5.80
C GLN A 267 6.35 31.48 5.06
N ASN A 268 6.56 31.01 3.82
CA ASN A 268 5.76 29.90 3.30
C ASN A 268 6.39 28.58 3.78
N PRO A 269 5.84 27.89 4.80
CA PRO A 269 6.21 26.50 5.02
C PRO A 269 5.72 25.71 3.80
N THR A 270 6.65 25.00 3.15
CA THR A 270 6.31 24.02 2.11
C THR A 270 5.30 23.03 2.68
N MET A 271 4.03 23.09 2.27
CA MET A 271 3.05 22.07 2.70
C MET A 271 3.47 20.69 2.16
N SER A 272 3.82 19.80 3.08
CA SER A 272 4.11 18.38 2.84
C SER A 272 2.87 17.65 2.30
N LEU A 273 3.08 16.50 1.65
CA LEU A 273 1.98 15.64 1.23
C LEU A 273 1.20 15.15 2.47
N PRO A 274 -0.15 15.09 2.43
CA PRO A 274 -0.92 14.51 3.52
C PRO A 274 -0.59 13.01 3.63
N ARG A 275 -0.31 12.55 4.85
CA ARG A 275 -0.03 11.14 5.12
C ARG A 275 -1.26 10.27 4.88
N VAL A 276 -1.03 8.98 4.62
CA VAL A 276 -2.06 7.94 4.43
C VAL A 276 -1.65 6.65 5.15
N SER A 277 -2.52 5.64 5.20
CA SER A 277 -2.15 4.33 5.76
C SER A 277 -1.03 3.65 4.97
N LEU A 278 -0.27 2.75 5.61
CA LEU A 278 0.75 1.96 4.93
C LEU A 278 0.20 1.18 3.73
N SER A 279 -0.98 0.56 3.85
CA SER A 279 -1.65 -0.13 2.75
C SER A 279 -1.98 0.82 1.57
N SER A 280 -2.50 2.03 1.85
CA SER A 280 -2.79 3.02 0.81
C SER A 280 -1.52 3.52 0.11
N PHE A 281 -0.45 3.69 0.89
CA PHE A 281 0.87 4.05 0.37
C PHE A 281 1.43 2.97 -0.56
N LEU A 282 1.40 1.70 -0.14
CA LEU A 282 1.86 0.57 -0.96
C LEU A 282 1.03 0.40 -2.23
N SER A 283 -0.29 0.59 -2.15
CA SER A 283 -1.19 0.60 -3.31
C SER A 283 -0.84 1.71 -4.31
N SER A 284 -0.55 2.92 -3.79
CA SER A 284 -0.10 4.05 -4.61
C SER A 284 1.26 3.76 -5.26
N ALA A 285 2.21 3.20 -4.51
CA ALA A 285 3.53 2.81 -5.01
C ALA A 285 3.44 1.75 -6.12
N LYS A 286 2.55 0.76 -5.96
CA LYS A 286 2.30 -0.27 -6.98
C LYS A 286 1.67 0.32 -8.24
N THR A 287 0.74 1.27 -8.07
CA THR A 287 0.10 1.97 -9.19
C THR A 287 1.11 2.81 -9.97
N ALA A 288 1.97 3.56 -9.27
CA ALA A 288 3.02 4.36 -9.89
C ALA A 288 4.04 3.48 -10.65
N LEU A 289 4.44 2.34 -10.06
CA LEU A 289 5.31 1.37 -10.73
C LEU A 289 4.68 0.85 -12.04
N ASN A 290 3.42 0.42 -11.97
CA ASN A 290 2.69 -0.09 -13.13
C ASN A 290 2.52 0.98 -14.22
N GLY A 291 2.30 2.24 -13.83
CA GLY A 291 2.29 3.38 -14.75
C GLY A 291 3.63 3.55 -15.46
N ALA A 292 4.73 3.59 -14.70
CA ALA A 292 6.07 3.71 -15.26
C ALA A 292 6.45 2.56 -16.19
N LEU A 293 6.05 1.33 -15.88
CA LEU A 293 6.28 0.16 -16.73
C LEU A 293 5.49 0.22 -18.05
N LYS A 294 4.27 0.78 -18.04
CA LYS A 294 3.40 0.87 -19.23
C LYS A 294 3.71 2.04 -20.14
N SER A 295 3.86 3.24 -19.57
CA SER A 295 3.99 4.49 -20.34
C SER A 295 5.39 5.11 -20.28
N GLY A 296 6.33 4.49 -19.56
CA GLY A 296 7.56 5.16 -19.14
C GLY A 296 7.29 6.16 -18.02
N GLY A 297 8.34 6.52 -17.28
CA GLY A 297 8.21 7.45 -16.16
C GLY A 297 9.37 7.31 -15.18
N LYS A 298 9.65 8.38 -14.44
CA LYS A 298 10.70 8.36 -13.42
C LYS A 298 10.21 7.65 -12.17
N VAL A 299 11.00 6.73 -11.65
CA VAL A 299 10.71 5.97 -10.44
C VAL A 299 11.86 6.02 -9.45
N ASN A 300 11.54 6.20 -8.17
CA ASN A 300 12.50 6.14 -7.08
C ASN A 300 12.23 4.87 -6.29
N PHE A 301 13.23 4.00 -6.18
CA PHE A 301 13.15 2.77 -5.39
C PHE A 301 13.90 2.92 -4.07
N VAL A 302 13.35 2.28 -3.04
CA VAL A 302 14.09 1.93 -1.83
C VAL A 302 14.12 0.41 -1.74
N VAL A 303 15.30 -0.18 -1.65
CA VAL A 303 15.45 -1.65 -1.74
C VAL A 303 16.39 -2.16 -0.65
N GLY A 304 16.03 -3.30 -0.07
CA GLY A 304 16.87 -4.08 0.85
C GLY A 304 17.82 -5.05 0.14
N ASN A 305 18.62 -5.79 0.89
CA ASN A 305 19.57 -6.76 0.32
C ASN A 305 18.84 -8.01 -0.26
N GLU A 306 19.56 -8.89 -0.98
CA GLU A 306 18.94 -10.07 -1.62
C GLU A 306 18.39 -11.10 -0.63
N SER A 307 18.87 -11.10 0.63
CA SER A 307 18.29 -11.96 1.66
C SER A 307 16.93 -11.47 2.12
N ALA A 308 16.56 -10.20 1.84
CA ALA A 308 15.32 -9.51 2.22
C ALA A 308 14.75 -9.99 3.56
N ASP A 309 15.63 -10.08 4.56
CA ASP A 309 15.27 -10.36 5.94
C ASP A 309 14.37 -9.25 6.50
N LEU A 310 13.95 -9.42 7.75
CA LEU A 310 13.07 -8.44 8.38
C LEU A 310 13.63 -7.04 8.34
N ASP A 311 14.94 -6.89 8.56
CA ASP A 311 15.59 -5.58 8.58
C ASP A 311 15.56 -4.92 7.20
N SER A 312 16.02 -5.65 6.18
CA SER A 312 15.96 -5.18 4.79
C SER A 312 14.56 -4.78 4.33
N LEU A 313 13.55 -5.64 4.55
CA LEU A 313 12.20 -5.39 4.06
C LEU A 313 11.49 -4.27 4.85
N CYS A 314 11.55 -4.31 6.18
CA CYS A 314 10.89 -3.31 7.01
C CYS A 314 11.57 -1.95 6.87
N SER A 315 12.90 -1.90 6.82
CA SER A 315 13.66 -0.66 6.58
C SER A 315 13.32 -0.06 5.21
N ALA A 316 13.11 -0.88 4.17
CA ALA A 316 12.77 -0.37 2.85
C ALA A 316 11.38 0.28 2.84
N ILE A 317 10.39 -0.36 3.44
CA ILE A 317 9.03 0.18 3.58
C ILE A 317 9.04 1.44 4.43
N LEU A 318 9.72 1.39 5.59
CA LEU A 318 9.82 2.51 6.52
C LEU A 318 10.46 3.73 5.86
N LEU A 319 11.64 3.56 5.24
CA LEU A 319 12.33 4.66 4.59
C LEU A 319 11.54 5.20 3.40
N ALA A 320 10.95 4.34 2.57
CA ALA A 320 10.14 4.79 1.43
C ALA A 320 8.93 5.63 1.87
N TYR A 321 8.23 5.20 2.92
CA TYR A 321 7.10 5.94 3.49
C TYR A 321 7.57 7.29 4.05
N LEU A 322 8.56 7.27 4.95
CA LEU A 322 9.03 8.48 5.62
C LEU A 322 9.64 9.46 4.63
N ARG A 323 10.38 9.00 3.61
CA ARG A 323 10.95 9.85 2.57
C ARG A 323 9.87 10.48 1.69
N THR A 324 8.81 9.74 1.36
CA THR A 324 7.69 10.24 0.54
C THR A 324 6.96 11.40 1.22
N TYR A 325 6.63 11.25 2.49
CA TYR A 325 5.85 12.25 3.23
C TYR A 325 6.72 13.29 3.95
N SER A 326 8.04 13.11 3.96
CA SER A 326 8.98 14.01 4.62
C SER A 326 8.83 15.45 4.10
N PRO A 327 8.88 16.46 4.98
CA PRO A 327 9.04 17.86 4.61
C PRO A 327 10.27 18.12 3.73
N LEU A 328 11.30 17.27 3.84
CA LEU A 328 12.52 17.30 3.01
C LEU A 328 12.28 16.80 1.57
N ASN A 329 11.08 16.32 1.24
CA ASN A 329 10.72 15.89 -0.11
C ASN A 329 10.17 17.06 -0.93
N HIS A 330 11.06 17.99 -1.30
CA HIS A 330 10.67 19.19 -2.03
C HIS A 330 10.06 18.89 -3.41
N SER A 331 10.46 17.79 -4.05
CA SER A 331 9.92 17.34 -5.34
C SER A 331 8.59 16.58 -5.23
N LYS A 332 8.10 16.32 -4.01
CA LYS A 332 6.88 15.55 -3.74
C LYS A 332 6.86 14.20 -4.46
N SER A 333 8.04 13.60 -4.62
CA SER A 333 8.20 12.35 -5.36
C SER A 333 7.82 11.15 -4.49
N LEU A 334 7.17 10.16 -5.10
CA LEU A 334 6.89 8.89 -4.45
C LEU A 334 8.13 8.00 -4.46
N TYR A 335 8.40 7.35 -3.32
CA TYR A 335 9.43 6.33 -3.17
C TYR A 335 8.78 4.96 -3.04
N ILE A 336 9.21 4.01 -3.87
CA ILE A 336 8.62 2.69 -4.01
C ILE A 336 9.47 1.69 -3.21
N PRO A 337 8.96 1.10 -2.13
CA PRO A 337 9.67 0.05 -1.41
C PRO A 337 9.66 -1.23 -2.24
N LEU A 338 10.82 -1.79 -2.54
CA LEU A 338 10.97 -3.02 -3.29
C LEU A 338 11.56 -4.12 -2.39
N SER A 339 10.87 -5.25 -2.32
CA SER A 339 11.45 -6.49 -1.81
C SER A 339 12.34 -7.11 -2.89
N ASN A 340 13.61 -7.35 -2.55
CA ASN A 340 14.58 -7.99 -3.43
C ASN A 340 14.40 -9.53 -3.48
N LEU A 341 13.15 -9.98 -3.52
CA LEU A 341 12.75 -11.37 -3.64
C LEU A 341 11.63 -11.54 -4.67
N PRO A 342 11.50 -12.72 -5.28
CA PRO A 342 10.26 -13.13 -5.92
C PRO A 342 9.10 -13.16 -4.93
N ARG A 343 7.87 -12.97 -5.43
CA ARG A 343 6.65 -12.97 -4.61
C ARG A 343 6.42 -14.31 -3.90
N ALA A 344 6.78 -15.41 -4.55
CA ALA A 344 6.70 -16.75 -3.96
C ALA A 344 7.56 -16.89 -2.68
N ASP A 345 8.65 -16.14 -2.58
CA ASP A 345 9.63 -16.28 -1.49
C ASP A 345 9.27 -15.39 -0.29
N LEU A 346 8.37 -14.42 -0.46
CA LEU A 346 7.84 -13.60 0.64
C LEU A 346 7.04 -14.44 1.63
N GLY A 347 6.32 -15.45 1.14
CA GLY A 347 5.55 -16.38 1.99
C GLY A 347 6.42 -17.27 2.87
N LEU A 348 7.71 -17.43 2.53
CA LEU A 348 8.66 -18.25 3.28
C LEU A 348 9.18 -17.57 4.55
N ARG A 349 8.65 -16.40 4.93
CA ARG A 349 9.10 -15.58 6.06
C ARG A 349 7.99 -15.45 7.10
N PRO A 350 7.71 -16.50 7.89
CA PRO A 350 6.63 -16.51 8.87
C PRO A 350 6.78 -15.38 9.90
N GLU A 351 8.01 -14.98 10.22
CA GLU A 351 8.31 -13.85 11.10
C GLU A 351 7.78 -12.50 10.60
N LEU A 352 7.53 -12.36 9.30
CA LEU A 352 6.98 -11.16 8.70
C LEU A 352 5.48 -11.00 9.03
N HIS A 353 4.75 -12.10 9.17
CA HIS A 353 3.31 -12.09 9.40
C HIS A 353 2.88 -11.31 10.66
N PRO A 354 3.43 -11.58 11.87
CA PRO A 354 3.05 -10.84 13.07
C PRO A 354 3.38 -9.34 12.98
N ILE A 355 4.45 -8.96 12.25
CA ILE A 355 4.83 -7.56 12.04
C ILE A 355 3.83 -6.87 11.11
N LEU A 356 3.57 -7.45 9.92
CA LEU A 356 2.64 -6.87 8.95
C LEU A 356 1.21 -6.81 9.48
N LYS A 357 0.79 -7.80 10.28
CA LYS A 357 -0.53 -7.81 10.93
C LYS A 357 -0.72 -6.59 11.84
N LYS A 358 0.31 -6.23 12.63
CA LYS A 358 0.27 -5.02 13.49
C LYS A 358 0.35 -3.73 12.66
N ALA A 359 1.09 -3.75 11.55
CA ALA A 359 1.16 -2.65 10.59
C ALA A 359 -0.06 -2.53 9.66
N ARG A 360 -1.03 -3.46 9.76
CA ARG A 360 -2.22 -3.56 8.90
C ARG A 360 -1.90 -3.63 7.40
N VAL A 361 -0.82 -4.35 7.06
CA VAL A 361 -0.39 -4.60 5.69
C VAL A 361 -0.59 -6.08 5.37
N LYS A 362 -1.04 -6.39 4.16
CA LYS A 362 -1.12 -7.76 3.63
C LYS A 362 0.15 -8.06 2.81
N VAL A 363 0.62 -9.31 2.86
CA VAL A 363 1.79 -9.74 2.06
C VAL A 363 1.60 -9.46 0.56
N GLY A 364 0.38 -9.58 0.04
CA GLY A 364 0.06 -9.30 -1.36
C GLY A 364 0.23 -7.84 -1.79
N GLU A 365 0.22 -6.89 -0.84
CA GLU A 365 0.42 -5.46 -1.09
C GLU A 365 1.90 -5.09 -1.23
N LEU A 366 2.81 -5.97 -0.79
CA LEU A 366 4.24 -5.76 -0.98
C LEU A 366 4.60 -5.82 -2.47
N ILE A 367 5.56 -4.98 -2.85
CA ILE A 367 6.12 -4.92 -4.20
C ILE A 367 7.40 -5.76 -4.20
N SER A 368 7.49 -6.69 -5.13
CA SER A 368 8.57 -7.68 -5.22
C SER A 368 9.24 -7.64 -6.59
N LEU A 369 10.29 -8.45 -6.78
CA LEU A 369 10.96 -8.55 -8.09
C LEU A 369 10.00 -9.00 -9.21
N ASP A 370 8.95 -9.74 -8.88
CA ASP A 370 7.98 -10.19 -9.88
C ASP A 370 7.15 -9.02 -10.44
N ASP A 371 6.94 -7.96 -9.66
CA ASP A 371 6.26 -6.74 -10.14
C ASP A 371 7.13 -5.94 -11.13
N LEU A 372 8.42 -6.26 -11.26
CA LEU A 372 9.32 -5.68 -12.28
C LEU A 372 9.41 -6.51 -13.56
N ARG A 373 9.14 -7.83 -13.47
CA ARG A 373 9.32 -8.79 -14.57
C ARG A 373 8.19 -8.72 -15.60
N GLU A 374 8.53 -8.98 -16.86
CA GLU A 374 7.51 -9.23 -17.88
C GLU A 374 7.02 -10.68 -17.81
N HIS A 375 5.71 -10.87 -17.69
CA HIS A 375 5.11 -12.21 -17.71
C HIS A 375 5.00 -12.83 -19.11
N ASP A 376 5.34 -12.06 -20.15
CA ASP A 376 5.08 -12.42 -21.54
C ASP A 376 6.36 -12.27 -22.37
N THR A 377 7.25 -13.27 -22.30
CA THR A 377 8.18 -13.73 -23.36
C THR A 377 9.22 -14.68 -22.77
N LYS A 378 9.82 -15.50 -23.63
CA LYS A 378 10.92 -16.45 -23.33
C LYS A 378 12.23 -15.78 -22.84
N SER A 379 12.17 -14.55 -22.31
CA SER A 379 13.29 -13.74 -21.85
C SER A 379 13.17 -13.50 -20.35
N SER A 380 14.19 -13.90 -19.59
CA SER A 380 14.24 -13.76 -18.12
C SER A 380 14.65 -12.36 -17.65
N GLN A 381 14.51 -11.33 -18.50
CA GLN A 381 15.09 -10.01 -18.25
C GLN A 381 14.27 -9.23 -17.22
N LEU A 382 14.95 -8.64 -16.22
CA LEU A 382 14.30 -8.12 -15.02
C LEU A 382 13.25 -7.03 -15.29
N THR A 383 13.40 -6.13 -16.29
CA THR A 383 12.48 -4.99 -16.45
C THR A 383 12.62 -4.25 -17.82
N LYS A 384 11.54 -3.56 -18.25
CA LYS A 384 11.50 -2.54 -19.33
C LYS A 384 11.96 -1.13 -18.90
N LEU A 385 12.12 -0.88 -17.61
CA LEU A 385 12.54 0.43 -17.08
C LEU A 385 13.94 0.76 -17.58
N LYS A 386 14.06 1.93 -18.22
CA LYS A 386 15.35 2.46 -18.63
C LYS A 386 16.13 2.84 -17.38
N PRO A 387 17.41 2.45 -17.23
CA PRO A 387 18.21 2.84 -16.08
C PRO A 387 18.16 4.35 -15.81
N ASP A 388 18.16 5.19 -16.85
CA ASP A 388 18.12 6.66 -16.71
C ASP A 388 16.84 7.23 -16.10
N ASP A 389 15.74 6.48 -16.17
CA ASP A 389 14.46 6.83 -15.55
C ASP A 389 14.34 6.30 -14.11
N THR A 390 15.38 5.64 -13.60
CA THR A 390 15.38 5.09 -12.24
C THR A 390 16.35 5.82 -11.31
N ARG A 391 15.97 5.86 -10.04
CA ARG A 391 16.81 6.25 -8.89
C ARG A 391 16.68 5.18 -7.82
N TRP A 392 17.79 4.80 -7.19
CA TRP A 392 17.82 3.73 -6.20
C TRP A 392 18.43 4.21 -4.88
N ILE A 393 17.75 3.93 -3.78
CA ILE A 393 18.24 4.10 -2.41
C ILE A 393 18.34 2.71 -1.79
N LEU A 394 19.50 2.42 -1.19
CA LEU A 394 19.75 1.12 -0.57
C LEU A 394 19.51 1.20 0.94
N VAL A 395 18.89 0.17 1.50
CA VAL A 395 18.85 -0.04 2.95
C VAL A 395 19.44 -1.40 3.28
N ASP A 396 20.12 -1.50 4.41
CA ASP A 396 20.67 -2.78 4.91
C ASP A 396 21.69 -3.45 3.95
N HIS A 397 22.24 -2.63 3.05
CA HIS A 397 23.41 -2.91 2.23
C HIS A 397 23.88 -1.62 1.53
N ASN A 398 25.14 -1.60 1.11
CA ASN A 398 25.75 -0.47 0.39
C ASN A 398 26.32 -0.88 -0.98
N ALA A 399 25.86 -2.00 -1.54
CA ALA A 399 26.17 -2.43 -2.90
C ALA A 399 25.03 -3.23 -3.51
N LEU A 400 24.34 -2.67 -4.51
CA LEU A 400 23.29 -3.39 -5.23
C LEU A 400 23.93 -4.54 -6.04
N GLN A 401 23.54 -5.79 -5.79
CA GLN A 401 24.14 -6.97 -6.44
C GLN A 401 23.16 -7.69 -7.38
N GLY A 402 23.60 -8.81 -7.94
CA GLY A 402 22.79 -9.62 -8.85
C GLY A 402 22.41 -8.90 -10.14
N GLU A 403 21.21 -9.19 -10.64
CA GLU A 403 20.69 -8.60 -11.88
C GLU A 403 20.36 -7.10 -11.74
N LEU A 404 19.86 -6.70 -10.56
CA LEU A 404 19.64 -5.30 -10.22
C LEU A 404 20.94 -4.51 -10.22
N GLY A 405 21.99 -5.06 -9.61
CA GLY A 405 23.32 -4.43 -9.56
C GLY A 405 23.92 -4.21 -10.95
N ARG A 406 23.85 -5.24 -11.81
CA ARG A 406 24.35 -5.15 -13.20
C ARG A 406 23.61 -4.09 -14.03
N THR A 407 22.31 -3.94 -13.83
CA THR A 407 21.46 -3.07 -14.67
C THR A 407 21.34 -1.65 -14.11
N TYR A 408 21.23 -1.51 -12.79
CA TYR A 408 20.88 -0.27 -12.10
C TYR A 408 21.94 0.20 -11.09
N GLY A 409 23.06 -0.49 -10.93
CA GLY A 409 24.11 -0.09 -9.97
C GLY A 409 24.60 1.36 -10.16
N GLY A 410 24.70 1.84 -11.41
CA GLY A 410 25.05 3.23 -11.72
C GLY A 410 23.97 4.27 -11.39
N ARG A 411 22.79 3.82 -10.94
CA ARG A 411 21.60 4.62 -10.61
C ARG A 411 21.33 4.71 -9.11
N VAL A 412 22.22 4.14 -8.29
CA VAL A 412 22.20 4.29 -6.83
C VAL A 412 22.57 5.72 -6.45
N ARG A 413 21.77 6.34 -5.57
CA ARG A 413 21.91 7.75 -5.14
C ARG A 413 21.96 7.97 -3.64
N GLY A 414 21.67 6.96 -2.84
CA GLY A 414 21.80 7.04 -1.39
C GLY A 414 21.81 5.65 -0.75
N CYS A 415 22.21 5.60 0.52
CA CYS A 415 22.07 4.41 1.34
C CYS A 415 21.95 4.74 2.84
N ILE A 416 21.33 3.82 3.56
CA ILE A 416 21.43 3.68 5.02
C ILE A 416 21.79 2.22 5.29
N ASP A 417 22.93 1.94 5.92
CA ASP A 417 23.41 0.57 6.10
C ASP A 417 24.28 0.44 7.37
N HIS A 418 24.30 -0.78 7.92
CA HIS A 418 25.11 -1.16 9.07
C HIS A 418 26.20 -2.21 8.78
N HIS A 419 26.30 -2.66 7.54
CA HIS A 419 27.34 -3.57 7.08
C HIS A 419 28.68 -2.86 6.80
N ASP A 420 29.70 -3.64 6.47
CA ASP A 420 30.99 -3.10 6.05
C ASP A 420 30.87 -2.40 4.69
N GLU A 421 31.69 -1.37 4.47
CA GLU A 421 31.67 -0.56 3.25
C GLU A 421 32.23 -1.33 2.04
N GLU A 422 31.48 -1.31 0.93
CA GLU A 422 31.83 -1.92 -0.36
C GLU A 422 32.25 -0.88 -1.42
N GLY A 423 32.09 0.42 -1.13
CA GLY A 423 32.55 1.51 -2.01
C GLY A 423 31.76 1.65 -3.32
N LYS A 424 30.51 1.16 -3.36
CA LYS A 424 29.64 1.21 -4.55
C LYS A 424 28.62 2.34 -4.56
N VAL A 425 28.35 2.96 -3.41
CA VAL A 425 27.46 4.14 -3.30
C VAL A 425 28.28 5.42 -3.48
N PRO A 426 27.76 6.44 -4.19
CA PRO A 426 28.41 7.75 -4.27
C PRO A 426 28.80 8.32 -2.90
N GLY A 427 29.78 9.22 -2.87
CA GLY A 427 30.24 9.88 -1.63
C GLY A 427 29.13 10.71 -0.97
N LYS A 428 29.25 10.95 0.34
CA LYS A 428 28.21 11.60 1.16
C LYS A 428 27.81 12.96 0.62
N GLU A 429 28.79 13.75 0.17
CA GLU A 429 28.57 15.08 -0.40
C GLU A 429 27.73 15.03 -1.69
N ILE A 430 27.92 13.98 -2.50
CA ILE A 430 27.16 13.78 -3.74
C ILE A 430 25.72 13.40 -3.41
N CYS A 431 25.52 12.43 -2.52
CA CYS A 431 24.19 12.01 -2.09
C CYS A 431 23.38 13.19 -1.54
N VAL A 432 23.95 13.95 -0.60
CA VAL A 432 23.28 15.10 0.02
C VAL A 432 22.96 16.19 -0.99
N ARG A 433 23.88 16.48 -1.93
CA ARG A 433 23.63 17.45 -3.00
C ARG A 433 22.50 17.03 -3.94
N GLU A 434 22.31 15.73 -4.15
CA GLU A 434 21.19 15.19 -4.93
C GLU A 434 19.90 15.00 -4.11
N GLY A 435 19.90 15.47 -2.86
CA GLY A 435 18.76 15.42 -1.95
C GLY A 435 18.56 14.07 -1.29
N GLU A 436 19.58 13.21 -1.22
CA GLU A 436 19.52 11.89 -0.60
C GLU A 436 20.52 11.74 0.55
N MET A 437 20.50 10.58 1.21
CA MET A 437 21.29 10.29 2.40
C MET A 437 22.38 9.25 2.11
N ARG A 438 23.48 9.34 2.87
CA ARG A 438 24.51 8.30 2.93
C ARG A 438 24.93 8.10 4.38
N ILE A 439 24.50 7.00 4.96
CA ILE A 439 24.78 6.61 6.35
C ILE A 439 25.28 5.16 6.30
N VAL A 440 26.54 4.93 6.64
CA VAL A 440 27.13 3.59 6.73
C VAL A 440 27.84 3.52 8.08
N GLU A 441 27.16 3.00 9.10
CA GLU A 441 27.57 3.08 10.50
C GLU A 441 27.22 1.78 11.23
N LYS A 442 28.04 1.38 12.21
CA LYS A 442 27.72 0.16 12.99
C LYS A 442 26.45 0.37 13.82
N SER A 443 25.53 -0.58 13.69
CA SER A 443 24.26 -0.61 14.42
C SER A 443 23.77 -2.04 14.56
N GLY A 444 22.96 -2.34 15.56
CA GLY A 444 22.33 -3.64 15.72
C GLY A 444 21.39 -3.97 14.56
N SER A 445 20.66 -2.95 14.09
CA SER A 445 19.74 -3.03 12.95
C SER A 445 19.81 -1.76 12.08
N CYS A 446 19.70 -1.93 10.76
CA CYS A 446 19.54 -0.83 9.81
C CYS A 446 18.29 0.02 10.11
N ALA A 447 17.20 -0.59 10.58
CA ALA A 447 15.98 0.14 10.96
C ALA A 447 16.25 1.22 12.02
N SER A 448 17.17 0.96 12.96
CA SER A 448 17.61 1.94 13.97
C SER A 448 18.24 3.18 13.33
N LEU A 449 19.06 3.00 12.29
CA LEU A 449 19.68 4.10 11.54
C LEU A 449 18.65 4.87 10.70
N VAL A 450 17.69 4.18 10.09
CA VAL A 450 16.57 4.81 9.36
C VAL A 450 15.78 5.73 10.31
N ILE A 451 15.49 5.27 11.52
CA ILE A 451 14.78 6.05 12.55
C ILE A 451 15.62 7.25 12.98
N ALA A 452 16.91 7.04 13.25
CA ALA A 452 17.81 8.12 13.64
C ALA A 452 17.84 9.25 12.59
N TRP A 453 17.88 8.90 11.30
CA TRP A 453 17.81 9.86 10.21
C TRP A 453 16.44 10.56 10.10
N ALA A 454 15.35 9.79 10.22
CA ALA A 454 14.00 10.31 9.94
C ALA A 454 13.34 11.01 11.12
N ARG A 455 13.88 10.90 12.35
CA ARG A 455 13.20 11.28 13.60
C ARG A 455 12.61 12.69 13.59
N ASP A 456 13.40 13.68 13.18
CA ASP A 456 12.97 15.09 13.20
C ASP A 456 11.90 15.37 12.14
N GLY A 457 12.10 14.85 10.92
CA GLY A 457 11.11 14.94 9.85
C GLY A 457 9.81 14.21 10.21
N TRP A 458 9.90 13.09 10.91
CA TRP A 458 8.73 12.35 11.41
C TRP A 458 7.99 13.12 12.51
N ALA A 459 8.71 13.77 13.43
CA ALA A 459 8.08 14.66 14.40
C ALA A 459 7.36 15.84 13.73
N GLU A 460 7.89 16.37 12.64
CA GLU A 460 7.23 17.43 11.86
C GLU A 460 5.99 16.95 11.11
N MET A 461 6.07 15.78 10.45
CA MET A 461 4.91 15.16 9.80
C MET A 461 3.73 15.00 10.76
N ARG A 462 3.99 14.57 12.01
CA ARG A 462 2.94 14.42 13.04
C ARG A 462 2.23 15.73 13.38
N ARG A 463 2.95 16.86 13.40
CA ARG A 463 2.34 18.18 13.66
C ARG A 463 1.45 18.64 12.50
N GLY A 464 1.70 18.16 11.29
CA GLY A 464 0.97 18.53 10.08
C GLY A 464 -0.35 17.77 9.85
N ASP A 465 -0.61 16.69 10.59
CA ASP A 465 -1.80 15.84 10.39
C ASP A 465 -3.11 16.47 10.91
N GLY A 466 -3.07 17.69 11.45
CA GLY A 466 -4.27 18.42 11.89
C GLY A 466 -4.97 17.84 13.13
N VAL A 467 -4.33 16.89 13.81
CA VAL A 467 -4.71 16.40 15.13
C VAL A 467 -3.81 17.11 16.15
N ASP A 468 -4.39 17.82 17.12
CA ASP A 468 -3.65 18.57 18.14
C ASP A 468 -2.70 17.65 18.92
N GLY A 469 -1.42 17.60 18.53
CA GLY A 469 -0.34 16.96 19.30
C GLY A 469 -0.43 15.43 19.49
N ASP A 470 -1.50 14.78 19.05
CA ASP A 470 -1.71 13.34 19.24
C ASP A 470 -0.96 12.49 18.22
N VAL A 471 -0.49 11.32 18.67
CA VAL A 471 0.10 10.30 17.81
C VAL A 471 -0.99 9.80 16.86
N SER A 472 -0.79 9.92 15.54
CA SER A 472 -1.78 9.42 14.59
C SER A 472 -1.85 7.90 14.63
N LYS A 473 -2.96 7.32 14.17
CA LYS A 473 -3.07 5.86 14.01
C LYS A 473 -1.95 5.26 13.14
N TRP A 474 -1.42 6.01 12.18
CA TRP A 474 -0.38 5.57 11.26
C TRP A 474 1.01 5.51 11.90
N ASP A 475 1.27 6.35 12.90
CA ASP A 475 2.53 6.34 13.64
C ASP A 475 2.70 5.04 14.42
N GLY A 476 1.62 4.52 15.01
CA GLY A 476 1.62 3.21 15.67
C GLY A 476 1.91 2.07 14.69
N GLU A 477 1.23 2.06 13.54
CA GLU A 477 1.43 1.04 12.47
C GLU A 477 2.88 1.03 11.97
N LEU A 478 3.45 2.20 11.68
CA LEU A 478 4.85 2.37 11.30
C LEU A 478 5.81 1.97 12.43
N ALA A 479 5.46 2.26 13.67
CA ALA A 479 6.31 1.93 14.81
C ALA A 479 6.41 0.42 15.04
N TYR A 480 5.31 -0.34 14.91
CA TYR A 480 5.36 -1.80 14.93
C TYR A 480 6.22 -2.35 13.80
N LEU A 481 6.06 -1.83 12.58
CA LEU A 481 6.86 -2.24 11.42
C LEU A 481 8.36 -2.03 11.67
N ALA A 482 8.74 -0.87 12.22
CA ALA A 482 10.12 -0.50 12.48
C ALA A 482 10.75 -1.23 13.68
N LEU A 483 9.94 -1.57 14.69
CA LEU A 483 10.42 -2.16 15.94
C LEU A 483 10.81 -3.63 15.79
N GLY A 484 10.03 -4.39 15.02
CA GLY A 484 10.25 -5.83 14.78
C GLY A 484 11.70 -6.21 14.42
N PRO A 485 12.30 -5.64 13.36
CA PRO A 485 13.67 -5.98 12.97
C PRO A 485 14.70 -5.64 14.05
N ILE A 486 14.57 -4.49 14.71
CA ILE A 486 15.51 -4.07 15.77
C ILE A 486 15.52 -5.10 16.90
N LEU A 487 14.34 -5.54 17.36
CA LEU A 487 14.25 -6.54 18.43
C LEU A 487 14.82 -7.89 17.99
N ILE A 488 14.61 -8.31 16.73
CA ILE A 488 15.13 -9.59 16.24
C ILE A 488 16.65 -9.59 16.11
N ASP A 489 17.25 -8.52 15.59
CA ASP A 489 18.70 -8.48 15.34
C ASP A 489 19.53 -8.22 16.59
N THR A 490 18.97 -7.47 17.54
CA THR A 490 19.59 -7.17 18.83
C THR A 490 19.27 -8.20 19.92
N ASN A 491 18.45 -9.21 19.62
CA ASN A 491 17.90 -10.15 20.59
C ASN A 491 17.25 -9.41 21.77
N ASN A 492 16.23 -8.59 21.46
CA ASN A 492 15.50 -7.76 22.41
C ASN A 492 16.44 -6.82 23.21
N LEU A 493 17.42 -6.20 22.54
CA LEU A 493 18.46 -5.34 23.12
C LEU A 493 19.42 -6.03 24.12
N GLN A 494 19.42 -7.37 24.17
CA GLN A 494 20.25 -8.14 25.10
C GLN A 494 21.59 -8.57 24.49
N SER A 495 21.78 -8.46 23.17
CA SER A 495 23.04 -8.81 22.52
C SER A 495 24.09 -7.73 22.77
N ALA A 496 25.03 -7.97 23.68
CA ALA A 496 26.07 -7.01 24.06
C ALA A 496 26.98 -6.61 22.88
N ASP A 497 27.29 -7.55 21.98
CA ASP A 497 28.21 -7.32 20.85
C ASP A 497 27.56 -6.61 19.66
N LYS A 498 26.22 -6.58 19.59
CA LYS A 498 25.46 -6.01 18.47
C LYS A 498 24.72 -4.74 18.83
N THR A 499 24.19 -4.64 20.04
CA THR A 499 23.29 -3.56 20.43
C THR A 499 24.07 -2.27 20.66
N CYS A 500 23.74 -1.23 19.90
CA CYS A 500 24.33 0.10 19.99
C CYS A 500 23.35 1.10 20.64
N GLU A 501 23.83 2.31 20.93
CA GLU A 501 22.99 3.39 21.48
C GLU A 501 21.90 3.82 20.51
N SER A 502 22.16 3.76 19.20
CA SER A 502 21.15 4.01 18.16
C SER A 502 19.97 3.06 18.27
N ASP A 503 20.19 1.78 18.61
CA ASP A 503 19.12 0.79 18.77
C ASP A 503 18.27 1.10 20.00
N ARG A 504 18.92 1.43 21.14
CA ARG A 504 18.22 1.79 22.38
C ARG A 504 17.36 3.05 22.19
N ALA A 505 17.94 4.08 21.56
CA ALA A 505 17.25 5.32 21.26
C ALA A 505 16.07 5.12 20.29
N ALA A 506 16.26 4.28 19.26
CA ALA A 506 15.21 3.93 18.31
C ALA A 506 14.06 3.17 19.00
N VAL A 507 14.36 2.12 19.76
CA VAL A 507 13.33 1.35 20.49
C VAL A 507 12.54 2.27 21.43
N GLN A 508 13.21 3.10 22.23
CA GLN A 508 12.51 4.04 23.12
C GLN A 508 11.57 4.97 22.35
N PHE A 509 12.03 5.51 21.21
CA PHE A 509 11.21 6.39 20.38
C PHE A 509 9.98 5.67 19.81
N LEU A 510 10.13 4.43 19.35
CA LEU A 510 9.03 3.65 18.78
C LEU A 510 8.03 3.20 19.86
N GLU A 511 8.51 2.75 21.02
CA GLU A 511 7.65 2.36 22.14
C GLU A 511 6.81 3.54 22.65
N ASP A 512 7.40 4.74 22.67
CA ASP A 512 6.67 5.98 22.99
C ASP A 512 5.52 6.22 22.00
N LEU A 513 5.73 5.99 20.69
CA LEU A 513 4.69 6.12 19.68
C LEU A 513 3.60 5.04 19.85
N ILE A 514 3.99 3.79 20.09
CA ILE A 514 3.05 2.68 20.29
C ILE A 514 2.17 2.94 21.52
N THR A 515 2.77 3.39 22.63
CA THR A 515 2.08 3.59 23.91
C THR A 515 1.15 4.80 23.88
N LYS A 516 1.45 5.83 23.09
CA LYS A 516 0.64 7.05 22.99
C LYS A 516 -0.38 7.03 21.84
N GLY A 517 -0.42 5.99 21.02
CA GLY A 517 -1.32 5.90 19.86
C GLY A 517 -2.79 5.62 20.21
N PRO A 518 -3.76 5.99 19.35
CA PRO A 518 -5.20 5.92 19.62
C PRO A 518 -5.78 4.50 19.72
N ASN A 519 -4.98 3.46 19.43
CA ASN A 519 -5.36 2.05 19.53
C ASN A 519 -4.51 1.31 20.58
N THR A 520 -4.37 1.85 21.79
CA THR A 520 -3.93 1.07 22.97
C THR A 520 -5.00 0.05 23.34
N SER A 521 -5.27 -0.90 22.46
CA SER A 521 -6.11 -2.07 22.71
C SER A 521 -5.52 -2.82 23.90
N GLN A 522 -6.36 -3.27 24.84
CA GLN A 522 -5.92 -4.25 25.81
C GLN A 522 -5.48 -5.54 25.08
N PRO A 523 -4.41 -6.22 25.53
CA PRO A 523 -3.54 -5.88 26.68
C PRO A 523 -2.58 -4.72 26.39
N PRO A 524 -2.11 -3.99 27.42
CA PRO A 524 -1.12 -2.92 27.28
C PRO A 524 0.14 -3.40 26.54
N TRP A 525 0.82 -2.46 25.88
CA TRP A 525 2.07 -2.73 25.15
C TRP A 525 3.06 -3.53 26.01
N ASN A 526 3.56 -4.63 25.45
CA ASN A 526 4.57 -5.48 26.05
C ASN A 526 5.60 -5.89 24.98
N ARG A 527 6.81 -5.37 25.13
CA ARG A 527 7.93 -5.64 24.21
C ARG A 527 8.31 -7.11 24.18
N ASP A 528 8.38 -7.77 25.34
CA ASP A 528 8.83 -9.16 25.45
C ASP A 528 7.81 -10.10 24.79
N GLU A 529 6.51 -9.81 24.93
CA GLU A 529 5.45 -10.54 24.22
C GLU A 529 5.53 -10.34 22.70
N TYR A 530 5.77 -9.10 22.25
CA TYR A 530 5.92 -8.82 20.82
C TYR A 530 7.16 -9.52 20.23
N PHE A 531 8.31 -9.42 20.90
CA PHE A 531 9.53 -10.11 20.52
C PHE A 531 9.34 -11.63 20.50
N SER A 532 8.70 -12.20 21.53
CA SER A 532 8.43 -13.64 21.61
C SER A 532 7.50 -14.10 20.48
N THR A 533 6.50 -13.30 20.13
CA THR A 533 5.59 -13.60 19.00
C THR A 533 6.33 -13.66 17.67
N ILE A 534 7.21 -12.69 17.40
CA ILE A 534 7.99 -12.68 16.15
C ILE A 534 9.01 -13.83 16.14
N THR A 535 9.66 -14.08 17.28
CA THR A 535 10.66 -15.17 17.41
C THR A 535 10.02 -16.54 17.22
N ALA A 536 8.87 -16.79 17.86
CA ALA A 536 8.12 -18.03 17.69
C ALA A 536 7.69 -18.24 16.23
N ALA A 537 7.19 -17.19 15.57
CA ALA A 537 6.87 -17.25 14.15
C ALA A 537 8.11 -17.52 13.29
N LYS A 538 9.26 -16.91 13.61
CA LYS A 538 10.53 -17.15 12.90
C LYS A 538 10.94 -18.62 12.96
N GLU A 539 10.78 -19.26 14.12
CA GLU A 539 11.16 -20.65 14.37
C GLU A 539 10.14 -21.66 13.82
N ASP A 540 8.92 -21.23 13.52
CA ASP A 540 7.84 -22.04 12.97
C ASP A 540 7.99 -22.27 11.45
N ILE A 541 8.92 -23.17 11.12
CA ILE A 541 9.18 -23.64 9.74
C ILE A 541 8.67 -25.06 9.51
N GLY A 542 7.75 -25.55 10.36
CA GLY A 542 7.26 -26.92 10.36
C GLY A 542 6.56 -27.30 9.06
N ASP A 543 5.78 -26.39 8.50
CA ASP A 543 4.96 -26.60 7.30
C ASP A 543 5.72 -26.36 5.98
N MET A 544 6.93 -25.80 6.02
CA MET A 544 7.72 -25.55 4.80
C MET A 544 8.29 -26.84 4.24
N GLU A 545 8.50 -26.96 2.93
CA GLU A 545 9.28 -28.09 2.42
C GLU A 545 10.78 -27.93 2.74
N LEU A 546 11.55 -29.02 2.79
CA LEU A 546 13.02 -28.93 3.03
C LEU A 546 13.70 -27.99 2.03
N ARG A 547 13.20 -28.01 0.80
CA ARG A 547 13.68 -27.16 -0.29
C ARG A 547 13.49 -25.68 0.04
N ASP A 548 12.34 -25.32 0.61
CA ASP A 548 12.03 -23.94 0.98
C ASP A 548 12.83 -23.49 2.20
N ILE A 549 13.09 -24.40 3.15
CA ILE A 549 13.97 -24.13 4.29
C ILE A 549 15.39 -23.75 3.84
N LEU A 550 15.95 -24.48 2.86
CA LEU A 550 17.27 -24.16 2.31
C LEU A 550 17.29 -22.81 1.56
N ARG A 551 16.16 -22.43 0.98
CA ARG A 551 16.00 -21.19 0.21
C ARG A 551 15.74 -19.96 1.06
N LYS A 552 15.05 -20.10 2.20
CA LYS A 552 14.57 -19.02 3.06
C LYS A 552 15.63 -17.99 3.42
N ASP A 553 16.76 -18.42 3.97
CA ASP A 553 17.89 -17.55 4.32
C ASP A 553 19.17 -18.07 3.68
N TYR A 554 19.23 -17.91 2.36
CA TYR A 554 20.34 -18.34 1.53
C TYR A 554 21.22 -17.16 1.08
N LYS A 555 22.54 -17.36 1.10
CA LYS A 555 23.50 -16.45 0.47
C LYS A 555 24.51 -17.23 -0.35
N GLU A 556 24.92 -16.63 -1.47
CA GLU A 556 25.84 -17.23 -2.44
C GLU A 556 27.00 -16.27 -2.73
N TRP A 557 28.19 -16.83 -2.95
CA TRP A 557 29.40 -16.09 -3.31
C TRP A 557 30.14 -16.80 -4.43
N HIS A 558 30.73 -16.00 -5.32
CA HIS A 558 31.62 -16.47 -6.38
C HIS A 558 33.04 -15.94 -6.15
N GLU A 559 33.99 -16.83 -5.93
CA GLU A 559 35.38 -16.48 -5.63
C GLU A 559 36.34 -17.57 -6.10
N GLY A 560 37.52 -17.20 -6.63
CA GLY A 560 38.48 -18.20 -7.15
C GLY A 560 37.92 -19.09 -8.28
N GLY A 561 36.87 -18.66 -8.98
CA GLY A 561 36.15 -19.48 -9.96
C GLY A 561 35.41 -20.67 -9.34
N MET A 562 35.02 -20.57 -8.06
CA MET A 562 34.18 -21.52 -7.34
C MET A 562 32.91 -20.82 -6.83
N ASN A 563 31.85 -21.61 -6.62
CA ASN A 563 30.59 -21.16 -6.05
C ASN A 563 30.41 -21.72 -4.64
N LEU A 564 30.19 -20.82 -3.67
CA LEU A 564 29.86 -21.14 -2.28
C LEU A 564 28.43 -20.72 -1.98
N GLY A 565 27.62 -21.65 -1.49
CA GLY A 565 26.28 -21.37 -0.97
C GLY A 565 26.16 -21.71 0.50
N ILE A 566 25.55 -20.82 1.30
CA ILE A 566 25.27 -21.08 2.72
C ILE A 566 23.80 -20.80 3.03
N SER A 567 23.06 -21.84 3.41
CA SER A 567 21.70 -21.75 3.96
C SER A 567 21.76 -21.65 5.49
N ALA A 568 21.17 -20.60 6.05
CA ALA A 568 20.97 -20.48 7.49
C ALA A 568 19.59 -21.01 7.88
N VAL A 569 19.53 -21.88 8.88
CA VAL A 569 18.30 -22.60 9.29
C VAL A 569 18.06 -22.39 10.77
N VAL A 570 16.84 -22.00 11.13
CA VAL A 570 16.42 -21.69 12.51
C VAL A 570 15.96 -22.91 13.32
N GLN A 571 16.35 -24.10 12.85
CA GLN A 571 16.12 -25.39 13.48
C GLN A 571 17.37 -26.25 13.35
N ASN A 572 17.54 -27.24 14.23
CA ASN A 572 18.73 -28.09 14.29
C ASN A 572 18.72 -29.22 13.24
N PHE A 573 19.83 -29.96 13.13
CA PHE A 573 19.92 -31.10 12.20
C PHE A 573 19.00 -32.27 12.56
N ASP A 574 18.65 -32.46 13.84
CA ASP A 574 17.66 -33.46 14.25
C ASP A 574 16.29 -33.17 13.60
N PHE A 575 15.86 -31.90 13.60
CA PHE A 575 14.64 -31.45 12.92
C PHE A 575 14.73 -31.69 11.42
N LEU A 576 15.85 -31.32 10.78
CA LEU A 576 16.04 -31.54 9.34
C LEU A 576 16.01 -33.01 8.95
N LEU A 577 16.61 -33.89 9.76
CA LEU A 577 16.57 -35.34 9.56
C LEU A 577 15.16 -35.90 9.72
N ALA A 578 14.45 -35.50 10.78
CA ALA A 578 13.08 -35.92 11.01
C ALA A 578 12.17 -35.49 9.84
N LYS A 579 12.36 -34.27 9.35
CA LYS A 579 11.60 -33.71 8.23
C LYS A 579 11.92 -34.37 6.89
N ALA A 580 13.17 -34.76 6.67
CA ALA A 580 13.56 -35.58 5.51
C ALA A 580 13.02 -37.02 5.59
N GLY A 581 12.71 -37.50 6.79
CA GLY A 581 12.36 -38.88 7.09
C GLY A 581 13.55 -39.86 7.07
N SER A 582 14.71 -39.47 6.54
CA SER A 582 15.95 -40.26 6.60
C SER A 582 17.18 -39.40 6.28
N ARG A 583 18.35 -39.90 6.69
CA ARG A 583 19.65 -39.33 6.34
C ARG A 583 19.86 -39.24 4.83
N ASP A 584 19.57 -40.30 4.10
CA ASP A 584 19.85 -40.36 2.66
C ASP A 584 18.97 -39.37 1.87
N LYS A 585 17.69 -39.21 2.26
CA LYS A 585 16.81 -38.18 1.68
C LYS A 585 17.29 -36.75 1.98
N LEU A 586 17.77 -36.48 3.20
CA LEU A 586 18.32 -35.15 3.52
C LEU A 586 19.54 -34.85 2.64
N VAL A 587 20.43 -35.83 2.49
CA VAL A 587 21.63 -35.72 1.65
C VAL A 587 21.26 -35.56 0.18
N GLU A 588 20.27 -36.29 -0.32
CA GLU A 588 19.74 -36.17 -1.68
C GLU A 588 19.25 -34.75 -1.94
N VAL A 589 18.39 -34.20 -1.08
CA VAL A 589 17.87 -32.83 -1.21
C VAL A 589 18.99 -31.78 -1.18
N LEU A 590 19.99 -31.94 -0.32
CA LEU A 590 21.16 -31.06 -0.28
C LEU A 590 22.01 -31.16 -1.56
N GLY A 591 22.15 -32.37 -2.11
CA GLY A 591 22.87 -32.62 -3.36
C GLY A 591 22.16 -32.00 -4.57
N GLU A 592 20.83 -32.15 -4.65
CA GLU A 592 20.00 -31.50 -5.68
C GLU A 592 20.09 -29.97 -5.57
N TRP A 593 19.99 -29.43 -4.35
CA TRP A 593 20.17 -28.00 -4.08
C TRP A 593 21.50 -27.46 -4.58
N ALA A 594 22.58 -28.17 -4.27
CA ALA A 594 23.91 -27.77 -4.69
C ALA A 594 24.09 -27.88 -6.21
N LYS A 595 23.57 -28.95 -6.83
CA LYS A 595 23.63 -29.16 -8.27
C LYS A 595 22.90 -28.07 -9.05
N GLU A 596 21.68 -27.72 -8.64
CA GLU A 596 20.88 -26.70 -9.30
C GLU A 596 21.55 -25.32 -9.29
N ARG A 597 22.31 -25.01 -8.24
CA ARG A 597 23.08 -23.77 -8.12
C ARG A 597 24.52 -23.87 -8.59
N SER A 598 24.91 -25.03 -9.11
CA SER A 598 26.29 -25.29 -9.54
C SER A 598 27.31 -24.97 -8.43
N LEU A 599 27.02 -25.37 -7.19
CA LEU A 599 27.89 -25.11 -6.05
C LEU A 599 29.07 -26.08 -6.00
N ASP A 600 30.26 -25.55 -5.77
CA ASP A 600 31.42 -26.33 -5.36
C ASP A 600 31.43 -26.56 -3.85
N ILE A 601 30.81 -25.66 -3.09
CA ILE A 601 30.69 -25.76 -1.63
C ILE A 601 29.26 -25.44 -1.23
N CYS A 602 28.59 -26.42 -0.63
CA CYS A 602 27.26 -26.27 -0.05
C CYS A 602 27.36 -26.35 1.47
N ALA A 603 26.91 -25.33 2.18
CA ALA A 603 26.89 -25.34 3.64
C ALA A 603 25.49 -25.06 4.20
N VAL A 604 25.19 -25.69 5.33
CA VAL A 604 24.00 -25.43 6.13
C VAL A 604 24.45 -25.07 7.54
N MET A 605 24.01 -23.93 8.03
CA MET A 605 24.33 -23.45 9.36
C MET A 605 23.04 -23.34 10.17
N THR A 606 22.95 -24.10 11.26
CA THR A 606 21.75 -24.12 12.09
C THR A 606 21.86 -23.19 13.29
N THR A 607 20.73 -22.72 13.77
CA THR A 607 20.55 -22.12 15.09
C THR A 607 19.35 -22.75 15.75
N SER A 608 19.45 -23.09 17.03
CA SER A 608 18.29 -23.55 17.82
C SER A 608 18.40 -23.07 19.25
N ASN A 609 17.26 -22.87 19.91
CA ASN A 609 17.19 -22.52 21.32
C ASN A 609 16.43 -23.61 22.10
N LYS A 610 16.99 -24.82 22.12
CA LYS A 610 16.37 -25.96 22.78
C LYS A 610 16.65 -25.89 24.29
N ASP A 611 15.61 -25.98 25.10
CA ASP A 611 15.67 -25.94 26.57
C ASP A 611 16.32 -24.64 27.11
N GLY A 612 16.15 -23.52 26.39
CA GLY A 612 16.74 -22.22 26.75
C GLY A 612 18.25 -22.11 26.50
N VAL A 613 18.84 -23.10 25.81
CA VAL A 613 20.26 -23.09 25.44
C VAL A 613 20.38 -22.85 23.94
N PHE A 614 20.98 -21.71 23.59
CA PHE A 614 21.33 -21.40 22.22
C PHE A 614 22.46 -22.31 21.71
N ARG A 615 22.23 -22.96 20.57
CA ARG A 615 23.19 -23.87 19.91
C ARG A 615 23.34 -23.55 18.44
N ARG A 616 24.51 -23.87 17.90
CA ARG A 616 24.82 -23.81 16.47
C ARG A 616 25.43 -25.11 16.00
N GLU A 617 25.05 -25.52 14.79
CA GLU A 617 25.67 -26.63 14.08
C GLU A 617 26.04 -26.15 12.67
N LEU A 618 27.04 -26.77 12.08
CA LEU A 618 27.54 -26.43 10.76
C LEU A 618 27.76 -27.71 9.96
N LEU A 619 27.11 -27.82 8.82
CA LEU A 619 27.43 -28.80 7.79
C LEU A 619 28.09 -28.08 6.63
N VAL A 620 29.21 -28.61 6.15
CA VAL A 620 29.86 -28.16 4.91
C VAL A 620 30.10 -29.37 4.03
N TRP A 621 29.69 -29.26 2.77
CA TRP A 621 29.89 -30.25 1.72
C TRP A 621 30.71 -29.62 0.60
N GLY A 622 31.95 -30.07 0.47
CA GLY A 622 32.82 -29.79 -0.67
C GLY A 622 32.55 -30.80 -1.79
N LEU A 623 31.98 -30.31 -2.89
CA LEU A 623 31.56 -31.09 -4.05
C LEU A 623 32.65 -31.07 -5.13
N GLY A 624 32.93 -32.23 -5.71
CA GLY A 624 34.03 -32.37 -6.67
C GLY A 624 35.41 -32.14 -6.05
N ASN A 625 36.45 -32.39 -6.84
CA ASN A 625 37.84 -32.37 -6.34
C ASN A 625 38.22 -31.02 -5.71
N ARG A 626 37.79 -29.91 -6.32
CA ARG A 626 38.09 -28.56 -5.83
C ARG A 626 37.35 -28.24 -4.53
N GLY A 627 36.06 -28.58 -4.44
CA GLY A 627 35.28 -28.41 -3.22
C GLY A 627 35.84 -29.25 -2.08
N ALA A 628 36.20 -30.51 -2.35
CA ALA A 628 36.82 -31.40 -1.37
C ALA A 628 38.16 -30.84 -0.85
N GLU A 629 39.01 -30.32 -1.73
CA GLU A 629 40.27 -29.66 -1.32
C GLU A 629 40.02 -28.42 -0.46
N CYS A 630 39.07 -27.58 -0.85
CA CYS A 630 38.67 -26.41 -0.06
C CYS A 630 38.21 -26.82 1.34
N LEU A 631 37.39 -27.86 1.46
CA LEU A 631 36.91 -28.33 2.77
C LEU A 631 38.05 -28.87 3.64
N ARG A 632 39.05 -29.55 3.05
CA ARG A 632 40.26 -29.98 3.79
C ARG A 632 41.04 -28.78 4.35
N LYS A 633 41.20 -27.71 3.56
CA LYS A 633 41.83 -26.46 4.02
C LYS A 633 41.02 -25.80 5.13
N PHE A 634 39.70 -25.70 4.96
CA PHE A 634 38.80 -25.09 5.93
C PHE A 634 38.80 -25.84 7.27
N LYS A 635 38.77 -27.17 7.26
CA LYS A 635 38.56 -28.00 8.45
C LYS A 635 39.53 -27.66 9.59
N GLY A 636 40.84 -27.59 9.31
CA GLY A 636 41.84 -27.35 10.36
C GLY A 636 41.69 -25.99 11.04
N GLU A 637 41.52 -24.93 10.24
CA GLU A 637 41.35 -23.58 10.76
C GLU A 637 39.95 -23.36 11.37
N GLY A 638 38.91 -23.96 10.78
CA GLY A 638 37.55 -23.95 11.27
C GLY A 638 37.40 -24.62 12.63
N GLU A 639 37.98 -25.81 12.83
CA GLU A 639 37.98 -26.50 14.12
C GLU A 639 38.61 -25.65 15.22
N ARG A 640 39.73 -24.99 14.92
CA ARG A 640 40.43 -24.11 15.87
C ARG A 640 39.67 -22.81 16.14
N ARG A 641 39.14 -22.17 15.10
CA ARG A 641 38.55 -20.83 15.17
C ARG A 641 37.11 -20.85 15.68
N PHE A 642 36.34 -21.88 15.33
CA PHE A 642 34.91 -21.99 15.63
C PHE A 642 34.57 -23.09 16.66
N GLY A 643 35.56 -23.86 17.12
CA GLY A 643 35.34 -24.95 18.07
C GLY A 643 34.48 -26.07 17.47
N LEU A 644 34.80 -26.48 16.24
CA LEU A 644 34.02 -27.49 15.54
C LEU A 644 34.28 -28.88 16.12
N LYS A 645 33.22 -29.59 16.54
CA LYS A 645 33.25 -30.97 17.04
C LYS A 645 32.30 -31.83 16.24
N ILE A 646 32.66 -33.07 15.92
CA ILE A 646 31.82 -33.95 15.09
C ILE A 646 30.41 -34.05 15.69
N TRP A 647 29.41 -33.76 14.86
CA TRP A 647 28.00 -33.85 15.23
C TRP A 647 27.46 -35.25 14.99
N GLY A 648 26.53 -35.71 15.85
CA GLY A 648 25.76 -36.94 15.63
C GLY A 648 26.61 -38.18 15.37
N GLN A 649 27.78 -38.34 16.00
CA GLN A 649 28.71 -39.45 15.74
C GLN A 649 29.15 -39.59 14.26
N GLY A 650 29.05 -38.51 13.48
CA GLY A 650 29.44 -38.48 12.08
C GLY A 650 28.40 -39.07 11.13
N ILE A 651 27.13 -39.23 11.53
CA ILE A 651 26.09 -39.81 10.65
C ILE A 651 25.92 -39.04 9.33
N LEU A 652 26.16 -37.73 9.33
CA LEU A 652 26.08 -36.90 8.13
C LEU A 652 27.42 -36.77 7.40
N ASN A 653 28.50 -37.34 7.93
CA ASN A 653 29.82 -37.22 7.33
C ASN A 653 29.98 -38.15 6.11
N LEU A 654 30.86 -37.73 5.20
CA LEU A 654 31.35 -38.47 4.04
C LEU A 654 32.79 -38.02 3.79
N ASP A 655 33.71 -38.97 3.69
CA ASP A 655 35.11 -38.73 3.33
C ASP A 655 35.44 -39.57 2.08
N ASP A 656 35.17 -39.01 0.89
CA ASP A 656 35.55 -39.58 -0.40
C ASP A 656 36.73 -38.76 -0.99
N GLU A 657 37.44 -39.32 -1.97
CA GLU A 657 38.46 -38.61 -2.75
C GLU A 657 37.87 -37.40 -3.49
N ARG A 658 36.68 -37.57 -4.07
CA ARG A 658 36.04 -36.57 -4.94
C ARG A 658 35.06 -35.64 -4.24
N GLU A 659 34.57 -36.00 -3.06
CA GLU A 659 33.66 -35.16 -2.30
C GLU A 659 33.80 -35.42 -0.81
N ILE A 660 33.74 -34.36 -0.02
CA ILE A 660 33.82 -34.44 1.43
C ILE A 660 32.64 -33.69 2.01
N ARG A 661 31.98 -34.28 3.00
CA ARG A 661 30.93 -33.63 3.77
C ARG A 661 31.19 -33.86 5.24
N HIS A 662 31.23 -32.81 6.04
CA HIS A 662 31.33 -32.92 7.50
C HIS A 662 30.26 -32.07 8.17
N CYS A 663 29.70 -32.59 9.26
CA CYS A 663 28.76 -31.90 10.12
C CYS A 663 29.33 -31.79 11.54
N TRP A 664 29.20 -30.61 12.14
CA TRP A 664 29.80 -30.28 13.42
C TRP A 664 28.83 -29.54 14.36
N TRP A 665 28.98 -29.80 15.66
CA TRP A 665 28.67 -28.83 16.69
C TRP A 665 29.64 -27.65 16.59
N GLN A 666 29.12 -26.44 16.70
CA GLN A 666 29.94 -25.23 16.77
C GLN A 666 29.91 -24.68 18.20
N GLU A 667 30.97 -24.94 18.98
CA GLU A 667 31.04 -24.54 20.39
C GLU A 667 31.14 -23.02 20.57
N ARG A 668 31.77 -22.30 19.62
CA ARG A 668 31.84 -20.83 19.62
C ARG A 668 30.62 -20.23 18.93
N ILE A 669 29.54 -20.13 19.69
CA ILE A 669 28.20 -19.75 19.23
C ILE A 669 28.07 -18.28 18.78
N GLU A 670 29.05 -17.43 19.11
CA GLU A 670 29.13 -16.04 18.68
C GLU A 670 29.43 -15.89 17.18
N HIS A 671 30.00 -16.92 16.56
CA HIS A 671 30.37 -16.90 15.15
C HIS A 671 29.19 -17.31 14.27
N SER A 672 28.70 -16.38 13.46
CA SER A 672 27.60 -16.59 12.52
C SER A 672 28.12 -16.83 11.10
N ARG A 673 27.21 -16.88 10.12
CA ARG A 673 27.54 -16.86 8.68
C ARG A 673 28.49 -15.70 8.35
N LYS A 674 28.42 -14.55 9.05
CA LYS A 674 29.32 -13.39 8.87
C LYS A 674 30.80 -13.72 9.18
N GLN A 675 31.09 -14.71 10.01
CA GLN A 675 32.45 -15.16 10.32
C GLN A 675 32.84 -16.44 9.59
N VAL A 676 31.89 -17.36 9.38
CA VAL A 676 32.12 -18.64 8.69
C VAL A 676 32.33 -18.43 7.19
N ALA A 677 31.51 -17.60 6.54
CA ALA A 677 31.58 -17.39 5.09
C ALA A 677 32.94 -16.82 4.64
N PRO A 678 33.52 -15.77 5.27
CA PRO A 678 34.84 -15.27 4.88
C PRO A 678 35.95 -16.33 4.97
N LEU A 679 35.91 -17.23 5.95
CA LEU A 679 36.93 -18.28 6.08
C LEU A 679 36.77 -19.38 5.01
N LEU A 680 35.54 -19.77 4.68
CA LEU A 680 35.28 -20.68 3.56
C LEU A 680 35.74 -20.06 2.25
N ARG A 681 35.41 -18.79 2.03
CA ARG A 681 35.82 -17.98 0.87
C ARG A 681 37.34 -17.88 0.73
N GLN A 682 38.04 -17.60 1.83
CA GLN A 682 39.50 -17.61 1.84
C GLN A 682 40.08 -18.99 1.49
N SER A 683 39.39 -20.07 1.85
CA SER A 683 39.82 -21.45 1.54
C SER A 683 39.59 -21.85 0.07
N MET A 684 38.77 -21.10 -0.66
CA MET A 684 38.52 -21.26 -2.11
C MET A 684 39.66 -20.68 -2.96
N LEU A 685 40.48 -19.80 -2.38
CA LEU A 685 41.69 -19.24 -2.98
C LEU A 685 42.88 -20.20 -2.78
#